data_AF-A0A2Z6IC27-F1
#
_entry.id   AF-A0A2Z6IC27-F1
#
_cell.length_a   1.000
_cell.length_b   1.000
_cell.length_c   1.000
_cell.angle_alpha   90.00
_cell.angle_beta   90.00
_cell.angle_gamma   90.00
#
_symmetry.space_group_name_H-M   'P 1'
#
loop_
_entity.id
_entity.type
_entity.pdbx_description
1 polymer ?
#
loop_
_entity_poly.entity_id
_entity_poly.type
_entity_poly.pdbx_seq_one_letter_code
_entity_poly.pdbx_strand_id
1 'polypeptide(L)'
;MTMFNKVSKSFRFGDYDVTLTTGEIARQATGAVVCQMGDTVVLATVVAKKEAKPGQDFFPLTVDYIEKTYAAGKIPGGFFKREGRPSEKETLTSRLIDRPIRPLFPDGFFNEVQVIIHVLSADPAVDPDIPSMIGASAALAVSGIPFRGPIGACRVGYINDEFKLNPSPAELKASRLDLVVAGTERAVLMVESEADILPEKTMLEAVMFGHREMQVAINAINELVAEAGKPAWDWQPAPKNEALIARIGEICGQGLKDAYAIRSKQARTEKLREVYAACEAQLAADAEAAGTDVPDMNEVHGILFEMEANIVRSNILNGEPRIDGRDTRTVRPIEIRQGVLPRTHGSALFTRGETQALVTTTLGTKQDEQIIDGLCEEYHDRFMLHYNMPPFATGETGRVGSPKRREIGHGRLAKRALKAVLPTPEEFQYTIRVVSEICESNGSSSMASVCGGCLSMLDAGVPLKDYVAGVAMGLIKEGNKFAVLTDILGDEDHLGDMDFKVAGTAEGVTALQMDIKIEGITAEIMQAALAQAHEGRQHILGKMHEMAGGGAKDLSDYAPRMVSFKINPEKIRDVIGKGGSTIRALTEETGTTINVEDDGTITIASPDTARVEEARRRIELITAEVEVGQVYEGTVQRLLEFGAIVQLLPGKDGLLHISQIANERVNQVSDYLKEGQKVRVKVIEADEKGRVRLSMKALLKEEARKSE
;
A
#
# COMPACT_ATOMS: atom_id res chain seq x y z
N MET A 1 -10.64 28.53 -42.02
CA MET A 1 -10.11 27.17 -41.77
C MET A 1 -9.54 27.16 -40.37
N THR A 2 -9.88 26.17 -39.56
CA THR A 2 -9.34 26.04 -38.20
C THR A 2 -7.85 25.69 -38.29
N MET A 3 -7.02 26.25 -37.41
CA MET A 3 -5.59 25.91 -37.33
C MET A 3 -5.33 24.50 -36.75
N PHE A 4 -6.39 23.77 -36.41
CA PHE A 4 -6.34 22.47 -35.75
C PHE A 4 -6.80 21.38 -36.72
N ASN A 5 -5.97 20.35 -36.86
CA ASN A 5 -6.33 19.09 -37.52
C ASN A 5 -6.82 18.11 -36.45
N LYS A 6 -7.96 18.45 -35.85
CA LYS A 6 -8.54 17.71 -34.73
C LYS A 6 -9.14 16.40 -35.24
N VAL A 7 -8.72 15.28 -34.65
CA VAL A 7 -9.30 13.96 -34.89
C VAL A 7 -9.72 13.38 -33.56
N SER A 8 -10.94 12.84 -33.50
CA SER A 8 -11.52 12.23 -32.31
C SER A 8 -12.10 10.86 -32.61
N LYS A 9 -11.90 9.91 -31.70
CA LYS A 9 -12.55 8.59 -31.71
C LYS A 9 -13.26 8.37 -30.38
N SER A 10 -14.52 7.99 -30.46
CA SER A 10 -15.35 7.71 -29.28
C SER A 10 -15.83 6.28 -29.30
N PHE A 11 -15.83 5.63 -28.14
CA PHE A 11 -16.25 4.25 -27.97
C PHE A 11 -16.86 4.04 -26.58
N ARG A 12 -17.68 3.00 -26.43
CA ARG A 12 -18.25 2.60 -25.15
C ARG A 12 -17.29 1.63 -24.45
N PHE A 13 -16.97 1.86 -23.18
CA PHE A 13 -16.09 0.99 -22.41
C PHE A 13 -16.69 0.72 -21.02
N GLY A 14 -17.44 -0.39 -20.94
CA GLY A 14 -18.31 -0.68 -19.80
C GLY A 14 -19.43 0.35 -19.70
N ASP A 15 -19.56 0.96 -18.52
CA ASP A 15 -20.61 1.94 -18.21
C ASP A 15 -20.27 3.37 -18.67
N TYR A 16 -19.11 3.59 -19.30
CA TYR A 16 -18.61 4.92 -19.63
C TYR A 16 -18.38 5.10 -21.13
N ASP A 17 -18.63 6.31 -21.61
CA ASP A 17 -18.20 6.75 -22.93
C ASP A 17 -16.77 7.28 -22.83
N VAL A 18 -15.90 6.79 -23.71
CA VAL A 18 -14.50 7.18 -23.80
C VAL A 18 -14.29 7.90 -25.12
N THR A 19 -13.58 9.03 -25.09
CA THR A 19 -13.20 9.81 -26.28
C THR A 19 -11.71 10.10 -26.27
N LEU A 20 -11.03 9.72 -27.35
CA LEU A 20 -9.63 10.01 -27.60
C LEU A 20 -9.53 11.12 -28.64
N THR A 21 -8.83 12.20 -28.34
CA THR A 21 -8.67 13.36 -29.23
C THR A 21 -7.22 13.75 -29.41
N THR A 22 -6.80 13.95 -30.66
CA THR A 22 -5.46 14.47 -31.00
C THR A 22 -5.52 15.64 -31.99
N GLY A 23 -4.38 16.30 -32.22
CA GLY A 23 -4.24 17.38 -33.20
C GLY A 23 -4.66 18.78 -32.74
N GLU A 24 -5.18 18.90 -31.51
CA GLU A 24 -5.62 20.16 -30.91
C GLU A 24 -4.62 20.68 -29.86
N ILE A 25 -4.32 19.87 -28.83
CA ILE A 25 -3.49 20.23 -27.68
C ILE A 25 -2.07 19.64 -27.81
N ALA A 26 -1.06 20.35 -27.28
CA ALA A 26 0.34 19.89 -27.17
C ALA A 26 1.00 19.43 -28.49
N ARG A 27 0.66 20.09 -29.60
CA ARG A 27 1.08 19.72 -30.98
C ARG A 27 2.60 19.65 -31.23
N GLN A 28 3.42 20.21 -30.34
CA GLN A 28 4.89 20.12 -30.43
C GLN A 28 5.44 18.78 -29.91
N ALA A 29 4.68 18.03 -29.12
CA ALA A 29 5.10 16.72 -28.63
C ALA A 29 5.24 15.72 -29.80
N THR A 30 6.07 14.68 -29.61
CA THR A 30 6.16 13.59 -30.58
C THR A 30 4.80 12.92 -30.73
N GLY A 31 4.04 12.71 -29.65
CA GLY A 31 2.63 12.37 -29.68
C GLY A 31 1.85 13.04 -28.54
N ALA A 32 0.57 13.32 -28.74
CA ALA A 32 -0.29 13.90 -27.71
C ALA A 32 -1.74 13.48 -27.91
N VAL A 33 -2.39 13.03 -26.85
CA VAL A 33 -3.79 12.62 -26.85
C VAL A 33 -4.48 13.12 -25.59
N VAL A 34 -5.64 13.72 -25.74
CA VAL A 34 -6.60 13.94 -24.65
C VAL A 34 -7.51 12.73 -24.59
N CYS A 35 -7.50 12.03 -23.47
CA CYS A 35 -8.42 10.93 -23.19
C CYS A 35 -9.47 11.42 -22.20
N GLN A 36 -10.73 11.33 -22.57
CA GLN A 36 -11.87 11.64 -21.73
C GLN A 36 -12.67 10.36 -21.48
N MET A 37 -12.98 10.03 -20.23
CA MET A 37 -13.83 8.91 -19.83
C MET A 37 -14.85 9.44 -18.81
N GLY A 38 -16.11 9.56 -19.23
CA GLY A 38 -17.07 10.40 -18.50
C GLY A 38 -16.58 11.85 -18.42
N ASP A 39 -16.58 12.43 -17.22
CA ASP A 39 -16.05 13.78 -16.97
C ASP A 39 -14.58 13.78 -16.53
N THR A 40 -13.95 12.60 -16.36
CA THR A 40 -12.50 12.52 -16.13
C THR A 40 -11.74 12.73 -17.44
N VAL A 41 -10.89 13.75 -17.47
CA VAL A 41 -10.11 14.17 -18.64
C VAL A 41 -8.63 14.18 -18.31
N VAL A 42 -7.83 13.47 -19.11
CA VAL A 42 -6.38 13.42 -18.98
C VAL A 42 -5.71 13.83 -20.30
N LEU A 43 -4.61 14.57 -20.22
CA LEU A 43 -3.73 14.86 -21.34
C LEU A 43 -2.47 14.01 -21.22
N ALA A 44 -2.32 13.05 -22.12
CA ALA A 44 -1.10 12.27 -22.26
C ALA A 44 -0.23 12.82 -23.39
N THR A 45 1.06 12.97 -23.12
CA THR A 45 2.05 13.47 -24.07
C THR A 45 3.27 12.57 -24.09
N VAL A 46 3.87 12.43 -25.27
CA VAL A 46 5.08 11.65 -25.50
C VAL A 46 6.08 12.52 -26.22
N VAL A 47 7.29 12.59 -25.70
CA VAL A 47 8.44 13.18 -26.38
C VAL A 47 9.54 12.14 -26.45
N ALA A 48 10.08 11.93 -27.64
CA ALA A 48 11.22 11.05 -27.86
C ALA A 48 12.34 11.83 -28.55
N LYS A 49 13.56 11.71 -28.03
CA LYS A 49 14.74 12.26 -28.67
C LYS A 49 15.08 11.42 -29.90
N LYS A 50 15.40 12.04 -31.03
CA LYS A 50 15.70 11.33 -32.29
C LYS A 50 17.03 10.56 -32.27
N GLU A 51 17.98 11.02 -31.47
CA GLU A 51 19.30 10.42 -31.34
C GLU A 51 19.50 9.90 -29.92
N ALA A 52 19.95 8.64 -29.81
CA ALA A 52 20.42 8.07 -28.55
C ALA A 52 21.72 8.76 -28.10
N LYS A 53 21.95 8.81 -26.79
CA LYS A 53 23.21 9.34 -26.26
C LYS A 53 24.34 8.33 -26.58
N PRO A 54 25.53 8.77 -27.03
CA PRO A 54 26.66 7.87 -27.20
C PRO A 54 27.00 7.15 -25.89
N GLY A 55 27.26 5.84 -25.96
CA GLY A 55 27.58 5.02 -24.80
C GLY A 55 26.41 4.73 -23.85
N GLN A 56 25.17 4.98 -24.28
CA GLN A 56 23.96 4.65 -23.52
C GLN A 56 23.75 3.13 -23.48
N ASP A 57 23.73 2.56 -22.28
CA ASP A 57 23.64 1.12 -21.99
C ASP A 57 22.27 0.66 -21.46
N PHE A 58 21.35 1.61 -21.22
CA PHE A 58 19.98 1.33 -20.76
C PHE A 58 18.95 2.15 -21.53
N PHE A 59 17.71 1.66 -21.61
CA PHE A 59 16.60 2.38 -22.21
C PHE A 59 16.03 3.47 -21.26
N PRO A 60 16.22 4.77 -21.56
CA PRO A 60 15.80 5.86 -20.69
C PRO A 60 14.32 6.22 -20.95
N LEU A 61 13.42 5.35 -20.48
CA LEU A 61 11.99 5.64 -20.40
C LEU A 61 11.63 6.24 -19.05
N THR A 62 11.04 7.43 -19.07
CA THR A 62 10.48 8.09 -17.89
C THR A 62 8.98 8.30 -18.08
N VAL A 63 8.20 7.89 -17.08
CA VAL A 63 6.76 8.14 -17.02
C VAL A 63 6.44 8.96 -15.78
N ASP A 64 5.73 10.08 -16.00
CA ASP A 64 5.26 11.01 -14.98
C ASP A 64 3.73 11.19 -15.12
N TYR A 65 2.98 10.67 -14.16
CA TYR A 65 1.56 10.97 -13.98
C TYR A 65 1.39 12.02 -12.89
N ILE A 66 0.65 13.09 -13.20
CA ILE A 66 0.54 14.28 -12.36
C ILE A 66 -0.94 14.63 -12.17
N GLU A 67 -1.36 14.69 -10.91
CA GLU A 67 -2.70 15.16 -10.52
C GLU A 67 -2.66 16.67 -10.28
N LYS A 68 -3.47 17.41 -11.03
CA LYS A 68 -3.63 18.84 -10.81
C LYS A 68 -4.83 19.07 -9.92
N THR A 69 -4.68 19.80 -8.81
CA THR A 69 -5.80 19.93 -7.84
C THR A 69 -6.97 20.70 -8.44
N TYR A 70 -6.70 21.55 -9.44
CA TYR A 70 -7.75 22.22 -10.22
C TYR A 70 -8.66 21.22 -10.96
N ALA A 71 -8.20 19.99 -11.24
CA ALA A 71 -9.00 18.97 -11.89
C ALA A 71 -10.24 18.59 -11.06
N ALA A 72 -10.15 18.74 -9.73
CA ALA A 72 -11.25 18.60 -8.78
C ALA A 72 -11.77 19.95 -8.26
N GLY A 73 -11.37 21.08 -8.87
CA GLY A 73 -11.77 22.42 -8.42
C GLY A 73 -11.17 22.85 -7.07
N LYS A 74 -10.07 22.23 -6.62
CA LYS A 74 -9.44 22.48 -5.31
C LYS A 74 -8.15 23.30 -5.43
N ILE A 75 -7.87 24.09 -4.40
CA ILE A 75 -6.55 24.70 -4.16
C ILE A 75 -5.75 23.74 -3.25
N PRO A 76 -4.47 23.45 -3.51
CA PRO A 76 -3.70 22.50 -2.70
C PRO A 76 -3.68 22.86 -1.21
N GLY A 77 -3.77 21.86 -0.33
CA GLY A 77 -3.83 22.06 1.12
C GLY A 77 -2.56 22.68 1.72
N GLY A 78 -1.39 22.36 1.16
CA GLY A 78 -0.07 22.77 1.66
C GLY A 78 0.16 24.29 1.77
N PHE A 79 1.16 24.68 2.56
CA PHE A 79 1.47 26.10 2.85
C PHE A 79 1.66 26.96 1.58
N PHE A 80 2.31 26.40 0.55
CA PHE A 80 2.61 27.11 -0.70
C PHE A 80 1.42 27.22 -1.67
N LYS A 81 0.30 26.53 -1.42
CA LYS A 81 -0.89 26.51 -2.29
C LYS A 81 -0.56 26.15 -3.76
N ARG A 82 0.41 25.25 -3.94
CA ARG A 82 0.90 24.73 -5.23
C ARG A 82 1.23 23.25 -5.09
N GLU A 83 1.02 22.46 -6.14
CA GLU A 83 1.42 21.06 -6.17
C GLU A 83 2.94 20.93 -5.99
N GLY A 84 3.35 20.01 -5.11
CA GLY A 84 4.73 19.85 -4.66
C GLY A 84 5.37 18.57 -5.18
N ARG A 85 6.00 17.83 -4.27
CA ARG A 85 6.54 16.50 -4.56
C ARG A 85 5.40 15.55 -4.99
N PRO A 86 5.67 14.56 -5.87
CA PRO A 86 4.68 13.56 -6.22
C PRO A 86 4.13 12.83 -5.00
N SER A 87 2.83 12.64 -4.97
CA SER A 87 2.13 11.80 -4.00
C SER A 87 2.43 10.31 -4.21
N GLU A 88 2.01 9.47 -3.25
CA GLU A 88 2.08 8.02 -3.39
C GLU A 88 1.25 7.55 -4.60
N LYS A 89 0.02 8.07 -4.75
CA LYS A 89 -0.85 7.76 -5.89
C LYS A 89 -0.20 8.13 -7.22
N GLU A 90 0.40 9.31 -7.32
CA GLU A 90 1.07 9.73 -8.55
C GLU A 90 2.25 8.82 -8.90
N THR A 91 3.07 8.48 -7.91
CA THR A 91 4.22 7.59 -8.09
C THR A 91 3.80 6.18 -8.50
N LEU A 92 2.75 5.64 -7.87
CA LEU A 92 2.22 4.31 -8.15
C LEU A 92 1.57 4.26 -9.53
N THR A 93 0.76 5.25 -9.90
CA THR A 93 0.12 5.33 -11.22
C THR A 93 1.15 5.49 -12.32
N SER A 94 2.19 6.29 -12.09
CA SER A 94 3.31 6.41 -13.03
C SER A 94 4.01 5.05 -13.24
N ARG A 95 4.14 4.22 -12.20
CA ARG A 95 4.68 2.85 -12.33
C ARG A 95 3.70 1.91 -13.02
N LEU A 96 2.41 2.04 -12.73
CA LEU A 96 1.33 1.26 -13.34
C LEU A 96 1.29 1.47 -14.87
N ILE A 97 1.57 2.68 -15.34
CA ILE A 97 1.69 3.00 -16.78
C ILE A 97 3.02 2.49 -17.36
N ASP A 98 4.16 2.69 -16.68
CA ASP A 98 5.51 2.30 -17.15
C ASP A 98 5.64 0.79 -17.41
N ARG A 99 5.17 -0.03 -16.47
CA ARG A 99 5.33 -1.50 -16.49
C ARG A 99 4.86 -2.16 -17.80
N PRO A 100 3.62 -1.94 -18.28
CA PRO A 100 3.16 -2.56 -19.52
C PRO A 100 3.74 -1.94 -20.80
N ILE A 101 4.18 -0.67 -20.81
CA ILE A 101 4.70 -0.05 -22.04
C ILE A 101 6.18 -0.34 -22.27
N ARG A 102 6.96 -0.51 -21.20
CA ARG A 102 8.42 -0.73 -21.26
C ARG A 102 8.82 -1.93 -22.14
N PRO A 103 8.25 -3.14 -22.01
CA PRO A 103 8.65 -4.30 -22.80
C PRO A 103 8.24 -4.21 -24.29
N LEU A 104 7.42 -3.21 -24.66
CA LEU A 104 6.96 -3.04 -26.04
C LEU A 104 7.89 -2.18 -26.89
N PHE A 105 8.90 -1.56 -26.29
CA PHE A 105 9.96 -0.93 -27.06
C PHE A 105 10.90 -2.01 -27.61
N PRO A 106 11.33 -1.92 -28.88
CA PRO A 106 12.18 -2.94 -29.47
C PRO A 106 13.56 -2.96 -28.81
N ASP A 107 14.15 -4.15 -28.73
CA ASP A 107 15.50 -4.34 -28.19
C ASP A 107 16.52 -3.46 -28.93
N GLY A 108 17.41 -2.82 -28.15
CA GLY A 108 18.40 -1.86 -28.67
C GLY A 108 17.86 -0.44 -28.89
N PHE A 109 16.58 -0.16 -28.61
CA PHE A 109 16.05 1.21 -28.66
C PHE A 109 16.44 1.99 -27.40
N PHE A 110 17.54 2.74 -27.47
CA PHE A 110 18.08 3.53 -26.35
C PHE A 110 17.82 5.03 -26.45
N ASN A 111 16.91 5.44 -27.32
CA ASN A 111 16.46 6.82 -27.40
C ASN A 111 15.72 7.23 -26.12
N GLU A 112 15.98 8.44 -25.64
CA GLU A 112 15.30 8.99 -24.46
C GLU A 112 13.82 9.24 -24.77
N VAL A 113 12.93 8.62 -24.00
CA VAL A 113 11.48 8.74 -24.13
C VAL A 113 10.88 9.23 -22.82
N GLN A 114 10.11 10.31 -22.88
CA GLN A 114 9.36 10.83 -21.75
C GLN A 114 7.86 10.80 -22.05
N VAL A 115 7.11 10.19 -21.14
CA VAL A 115 5.64 10.17 -21.16
C VAL A 115 5.14 11.00 -19.98
N ILE A 116 4.40 12.06 -20.25
CA ILE A 116 3.83 12.93 -19.20
C ILE A 116 2.31 12.93 -19.33
N ILE A 117 1.63 12.59 -18.24
CA ILE A 117 0.18 12.56 -18.14
C ILE A 117 -0.26 13.59 -17.11
N HIS A 118 -1.14 14.50 -17.53
CA HIS A 118 -1.78 15.48 -16.66
C HIS A 118 -3.26 15.14 -16.49
N VAL A 119 -3.72 14.98 -15.26
CA VAL A 119 -5.16 14.97 -14.97
C VAL A 119 -5.67 16.40 -15.02
N LEU A 120 -6.55 16.68 -15.99
CA LEU A 120 -7.08 18.02 -16.26
C LEU A 120 -8.47 18.24 -15.64
N SER A 121 -9.27 17.19 -15.58
CA SER A 121 -10.57 17.14 -14.93
C SER A 121 -10.77 15.76 -14.30
N ALA A 122 -11.37 15.69 -13.12
CA ALA A 122 -11.56 14.45 -12.38
C ALA A 122 -13.02 14.33 -11.92
N ASP A 123 -13.71 13.33 -12.47
CA ASP A 123 -14.99 12.83 -11.99
C ASP A 123 -14.74 11.88 -10.82
N PRO A 124 -15.33 12.10 -9.63
CA PRO A 124 -15.24 11.18 -8.51
C PRO A 124 -15.72 9.74 -8.82
N ALA A 125 -16.53 9.54 -9.87
CA ALA A 125 -16.98 8.22 -10.31
C ALA A 125 -15.94 7.47 -11.17
N VAL A 126 -14.96 8.17 -11.76
CA VAL A 126 -13.98 7.59 -12.68
C VAL A 126 -12.56 7.90 -12.21
N ASP A 127 -11.88 6.87 -11.68
CA ASP A 127 -10.47 6.98 -11.30
C ASP A 127 -9.60 7.30 -12.54
N PRO A 128 -8.72 8.33 -12.49
CA PRO A 128 -7.98 8.73 -13.68
C PRO A 128 -6.87 7.77 -14.13
N ASP A 129 -6.56 6.70 -13.40
CA ASP A 129 -5.47 5.78 -13.75
C ASP A 129 -5.74 5.02 -15.07
N ILE A 130 -6.91 4.42 -15.25
CA ILE A 130 -7.31 3.73 -16.49
C ILE A 130 -7.30 4.67 -17.71
N PRO A 131 -8.00 5.83 -17.72
CA PRO A 131 -7.92 6.75 -18.86
C PRO A 131 -6.49 7.27 -19.08
N SER A 132 -5.65 7.35 -18.04
CA SER A 132 -4.23 7.70 -18.19
C SER A 132 -3.43 6.63 -18.91
N MET A 133 -3.66 5.35 -18.60
CA MET A 133 -3.03 4.23 -19.31
C MET A 133 -3.45 4.20 -20.78
N ILE A 134 -4.75 4.35 -21.07
CA ILE A 134 -5.29 4.42 -22.43
C ILE A 134 -4.75 5.64 -23.17
N GLY A 135 -4.72 6.81 -22.53
CA GLY A 135 -4.18 8.04 -23.09
C GLY A 135 -2.69 7.95 -23.41
N ALA A 136 -1.88 7.38 -22.51
CA ALA A 136 -0.46 7.13 -22.74
C ALA A 136 -0.23 6.17 -23.92
N SER A 137 -0.99 5.07 -23.99
CA SER A 137 -0.97 4.12 -25.11
C SER A 137 -1.27 4.80 -26.43
N ALA A 138 -2.35 5.59 -26.47
CA ALA A 138 -2.76 6.33 -27.66
C ALA A 138 -1.70 7.36 -28.07
N ALA A 139 -1.14 8.11 -27.11
CA ALA A 139 -0.11 9.11 -27.36
C ALA A 139 1.19 8.50 -27.90
N LEU A 140 1.58 7.32 -27.39
CA LEU A 140 2.71 6.55 -27.92
C LEU A 140 2.43 6.08 -29.34
N ALA A 141 1.25 5.51 -29.59
CA ALA A 141 0.91 4.95 -30.89
C ALA A 141 0.81 6.03 -31.99
N VAL A 142 0.24 7.20 -31.71
CA VAL A 142 0.16 8.31 -32.69
C VAL A 142 1.52 8.99 -32.94
N SER A 143 2.51 8.76 -32.07
CA SER A 143 3.81 9.45 -32.13
C SER A 143 4.72 8.97 -33.28
N GLY A 144 4.49 7.74 -33.76
CA GLY A 144 5.32 7.10 -34.78
C GLY A 144 6.65 6.54 -34.27
N ILE A 145 6.96 6.65 -32.97
CA ILE A 145 8.19 6.05 -32.42
C ILE A 145 8.11 4.52 -32.46
N PRO A 146 9.25 3.79 -32.45
CA PRO A 146 9.26 2.34 -32.37
C PRO A 146 8.59 1.85 -31.08
N PHE A 147 7.36 1.34 -31.20
CA PHE A 147 6.55 0.87 -30.09
C PHE A 147 5.59 -0.22 -30.58
N ARG A 148 5.69 -1.42 -30.02
CA ARG A 148 4.89 -2.62 -30.39
C ARG A 148 3.53 -2.66 -29.66
N GLY A 149 2.90 -1.50 -29.49
CA GLY A 149 1.54 -1.40 -28.98
C GLY A 149 0.49 -1.33 -30.11
N PRO A 150 -0.71 -0.78 -29.84
CA PRO A 150 -1.12 -0.16 -28.58
C PRO A 150 -1.42 -1.18 -27.48
N ILE A 151 -1.47 -0.70 -26.24
CA ILE A 151 -2.02 -1.43 -25.10
C ILE A 151 -3.42 -0.95 -24.75
N GLY A 152 -4.24 -1.86 -24.23
CA GLY A 152 -5.46 -1.58 -23.49
C GLY A 152 -5.19 -1.67 -21.99
N ALA A 153 -6.08 -1.11 -21.18
CA ALA A 153 -6.07 -1.26 -19.73
C ALA A 153 -7.50 -1.18 -19.20
N CYS A 154 -7.79 -1.95 -18.15
CA CYS A 154 -9.06 -1.87 -17.42
C CYS A 154 -8.89 -2.23 -15.95
N ARG A 155 -9.90 -1.84 -15.16
CA ARG A 155 -10.09 -2.32 -13.80
C ARG A 155 -11.23 -3.32 -13.78
N VAL A 156 -11.09 -4.39 -12.98
CA VAL A 156 -12.07 -5.44 -12.81
C VAL A 156 -12.43 -5.54 -11.33
N GLY A 157 -13.72 -5.40 -11.04
CA GLY A 157 -14.32 -5.68 -9.74
C GLY A 157 -14.99 -7.05 -9.70
N TYR A 158 -15.27 -7.55 -8.50
CA TYR A 158 -16.01 -8.78 -8.25
C TYR A 158 -17.11 -8.51 -7.22
N ILE A 159 -18.35 -8.37 -7.70
CA ILE A 159 -19.51 -7.92 -6.91
C ILE A 159 -20.65 -8.90 -7.17
N ASN A 160 -21.29 -9.41 -6.11
CA ASN A 160 -22.37 -10.41 -6.21
C ASN A 160 -21.99 -11.63 -7.08
N ASP A 161 -20.74 -12.09 -6.93
CA ASP A 161 -20.13 -13.19 -7.69
C ASP A 161 -20.01 -12.97 -9.22
N GLU A 162 -20.15 -11.73 -9.69
CA GLU A 162 -20.00 -11.34 -11.09
C GLU A 162 -18.83 -10.36 -11.29
N PHE A 163 -18.18 -10.44 -12.44
CA PHE A 163 -17.14 -9.50 -12.83
C PHE A 163 -17.75 -8.19 -13.33
N LYS A 164 -17.30 -7.06 -12.78
CA LYS A 164 -17.68 -5.72 -13.25
C LYS A 164 -16.49 -5.02 -13.88
N LEU A 165 -16.68 -4.48 -15.08
CA LEU A 165 -15.68 -3.70 -15.80
C LEU A 165 -15.68 -2.24 -15.32
N ASN A 166 -14.49 -1.70 -15.05
CA ASN A 166 -14.23 -0.33 -14.62
C ASN A 166 -15.19 0.15 -13.53
N PRO A 167 -15.36 -0.58 -12.41
CA PRO A 167 -16.25 -0.16 -11.33
C PRO A 167 -15.82 1.21 -10.78
N SER A 168 -16.81 2.04 -10.44
CA SER A 168 -16.55 3.32 -9.78
C SER A 168 -15.91 3.12 -8.39
N PRO A 169 -15.23 4.14 -7.82
CA PRO A 169 -14.71 4.07 -6.46
C PRO A 169 -15.77 3.72 -5.41
N ALA A 170 -17.03 4.12 -5.62
CA ALA A 170 -18.15 3.76 -4.75
C ALA A 170 -18.51 2.27 -4.86
N GLU A 171 -18.55 1.71 -6.07
CA GLU A 171 -18.83 0.30 -6.30
C GLU A 171 -17.69 -0.61 -5.82
N LEU A 172 -16.44 -0.15 -5.93
CA LEU A 172 -15.28 -0.87 -5.42
C LEU A 172 -15.33 -1.10 -3.90
N LYS A 173 -16.02 -0.24 -3.13
CA LYS A 173 -16.23 -0.44 -1.69
C LYS A 173 -17.06 -1.70 -1.40
N ALA A 174 -17.90 -2.15 -2.34
CA ALA A 174 -18.68 -3.38 -2.26
C ALA A 174 -18.02 -4.56 -3.02
N SER A 175 -16.87 -4.33 -3.64
CA SER A 175 -16.16 -5.34 -4.43
C SER A 175 -15.19 -6.15 -3.57
N ARG A 176 -15.13 -7.44 -3.84
CA ARG A 176 -14.12 -8.36 -3.27
C ARG A 176 -12.82 -8.38 -4.08
N LEU A 177 -12.75 -7.62 -5.17
CA LEU A 177 -11.59 -7.54 -6.06
C LEU A 177 -11.38 -6.09 -6.54
N ASP A 178 -10.15 -5.62 -6.49
CA ASP A 178 -9.67 -4.46 -7.25
C ASP A 178 -8.47 -4.91 -8.06
N LEU A 179 -8.71 -5.28 -9.32
CA LEU A 179 -7.69 -5.77 -10.24
C LEU A 179 -7.54 -4.82 -11.41
N VAL A 180 -6.34 -4.29 -11.61
CA VAL A 180 -5.96 -3.58 -12.84
C VAL A 180 -5.17 -4.54 -13.71
N VAL A 181 -5.56 -4.60 -14.99
CA VAL A 181 -4.88 -5.41 -16.00
C VAL A 181 -4.64 -4.56 -17.25
N ALA A 182 -3.46 -4.74 -17.84
CA ALA A 182 -3.09 -4.13 -19.11
C ALA A 182 -2.41 -5.14 -20.04
N GLY A 183 -2.64 -4.99 -21.33
CA GLY A 183 -2.17 -5.93 -22.34
C GLY A 183 -2.31 -5.40 -23.76
N THR A 184 -1.74 -6.14 -24.71
CA THR A 184 -1.93 -5.92 -26.14
C THR A 184 -3.16 -6.69 -26.65
N GLU A 185 -3.32 -6.75 -27.97
CA GLU A 185 -4.32 -7.61 -28.59
C GLU A 185 -4.10 -9.10 -28.26
N ARG A 186 -2.85 -9.49 -28.06
CA ARG A 186 -2.44 -10.90 -28.00
C ARG A 186 -2.12 -11.40 -26.61
N ALA A 187 -1.68 -10.53 -25.72
CA ALA A 187 -1.14 -10.93 -24.43
C ALA A 187 -1.41 -9.90 -23.34
N VAL A 188 -1.64 -10.41 -22.13
CA VAL A 188 -1.56 -9.62 -20.91
C VAL A 188 -0.09 -9.30 -20.66
N LEU A 189 0.19 -8.05 -20.27
CA LEU A 189 1.54 -7.57 -19.98
C LEU A 189 1.73 -7.28 -18.49
N MET A 190 0.68 -6.80 -17.83
CA MET A 190 0.76 -6.38 -16.44
C MET A 190 -0.55 -6.64 -15.71
N VAL A 191 -0.43 -7.16 -14.49
CA VAL A 191 -1.52 -7.30 -13.52
C VAL A 191 -1.08 -6.69 -12.20
N GLU A 192 -1.98 -5.94 -11.56
CA GLU A 192 -1.85 -5.42 -10.20
C GLU A 192 -3.20 -5.60 -9.50
N SER A 193 -3.25 -6.32 -8.38
CA SER A 193 -4.53 -6.56 -7.72
C SER A 193 -4.48 -6.58 -6.20
N GLU A 194 -5.62 -6.24 -5.61
CA GLU A 194 -6.00 -6.43 -4.20
C GLU A 194 -7.29 -7.26 -4.18
N ALA A 195 -7.35 -8.31 -3.36
CA ALA A 195 -8.46 -9.24 -3.32
C ALA A 195 -8.84 -9.64 -1.89
N ASP A 196 -10.12 -9.87 -1.65
CA ASP A 196 -10.66 -10.39 -0.40
C ASP A 196 -10.71 -11.92 -0.43
N ILE A 197 -9.52 -12.52 -0.32
CA ILE A 197 -9.26 -13.97 -0.21
C ILE A 197 -10.02 -14.73 -1.32
N LEU A 198 -9.68 -14.43 -2.58
CA LEU A 198 -10.34 -15.05 -3.74
C LEU A 198 -9.54 -16.25 -4.26
N PRO A 199 -10.20 -17.33 -4.73
CA PRO A 199 -9.51 -18.48 -5.31
C PRO A 199 -8.68 -18.10 -6.54
N GLU A 200 -7.57 -18.81 -6.78
CA GLU A 200 -6.69 -18.59 -7.94
C GLU A 200 -7.44 -18.66 -9.27
N LYS A 201 -8.45 -19.54 -9.36
CA LYS A 201 -9.32 -19.66 -10.55
C LYS A 201 -10.08 -18.36 -10.83
N THR A 202 -10.70 -17.77 -9.81
CA THR A 202 -11.44 -16.50 -9.93
C THR A 202 -10.51 -15.36 -10.33
N MET A 203 -9.30 -15.33 -9.76
CA MET A 203 -8.28 -14.34 -10.13
C MET A 203 -7.88 -14.45 -11.61
N LEU A 204 -7.65 -15.67 -12.12
CA LEU A 204 -7.33 -15.90 -13.52
C LEU A 204 -8.49 -15.52 -14.45
N GLU A 205 -9.71 -15.90 -14.08
CA GLU A 205 -10.92 -15.54 -14.83
C GLU A 205 -11.10 -14.02 -14.92
N ALA A 206 -10.80 -13.27 -13.85
CA ALA A 206 -10.82 -11.82 -13.84
C ALA A 206 -9.78 -11.20 -14.80
N VAL A 207 -8.55 -11.73 -14.82
CA VAL A 207 -7.51 -11.31 -15.76
C VAL A 207 -7.97 -11.53 -17.21
N MET A 208 -8.52 -12.72 -17.50
CA MET A 208 -9.00 -13.05 -18.84
C MET A 208 -10.23 -12.25 -19.24
N PHE A 209 -11.12 -11.94 -18.30
CA PHE A 209 -12.25 -11.02 -18.51
C PHE A 209 -11.74 -9.64 -18.91
N GLY A 210 -10.84 -9.04 -18.12
CA GLY A 210 -10.29 -7.73 -18.45
C GLY A 210 -9.54 -7.71 -19.79
N HIS A 211 -8.78 -8.75 -20.12
CA HIS A 211 -8.10 -8.88 -21.42
C HIS A 211 -9.07 -8.88 -22.61
N ARG A 212 -10.24 -9.51 -22.48
CA ARG A 212 -11.26 -9.48 -23.55
C ARG A 212 -11.91 -8.11 -23.66
N GLU A 213 -12.27 -7.50 -22.54
CA GLU A 213 -12.97 -6.21 -22.53
C GLU A 213 -12.11 -5.07 -23.06
N MET A 214 -10.81 -5.04 -22.70
CA MET A 214 -9.89 -3.96 -23.11
C MET A 214 -9.63 -3.88 -24.62
N GLN A 215 -10.00 -4.92 -25.39
CA GLN A 215 -9.82 -4.95 -26.85
C GLN A 215 -10.58 -3.82 -27.55
N VAL A 216 -11.71 -3.38 -27.00
CA VAL A 216 -12.47 -2.24 -27.55
C VAL A 216 -11.62 -0.96 -27.53
N ALA A 217 -10.86 -0.72 -26.47
CA ALA A 217 -9.96 0.43 -26.37
C ALA A 217 -8.78 0.32 -27.34
N ILE A 218 -8.19 -0.87 -27.48
CA ILE A 218 -7.09 -1.15 -28.43
C ILE A 218 -7.53 -0.85 -29.87
N ASN A 219 -8.71 -1.32 -30.25
CA ASN A 219 -9.28 -1.08 -31.58
C ASN A 219 -9.51 0.40 -31.84
N ALA A 220 -10.06 1.14 -30.87
CA ALA A 220 -10.26 2.58 -31.00
C ALA A 220 -8.93 3.36 -31.14
N ILE A 221 -7.87 2.92 -30.45
CA ILE A 221 -6.53 3.52 -30.61
C ILE A 221 -5.99 3.25 -32.02
N ASN A 222 -6.13 2.02 -32.53
CA ASN A 222 -5.71 1.68 -33.89
C ASN A 222 -6.45 2.52 -34.94
N GLU A 223 -7.76 2.73 -34.78
CA GLU A 223 -8.55 3.61 -35.64
C GLU A 223 -8.09 5.07 -35.56
N LEU A 224 -7.72 5.56 -34.38
CA LEU A 224 -7.17 6.91 -34.20
C LEU A 224 -5.82 7.06 -34.93
N VAL A 225 -4.95 6.06 -34.80
CA VAL A 225 -3.62 6.04 -35.45
C VAL A 225 -3.75 5.97 -36.97
N ALA A 226 -4.70 5.19 -37.50
CA ALA A 226 -4.94 5.10 -38.93
C ALA A 226 -5.32 6.46 -39.55
N GLU A 227 -6.01 7.32 -38.80
CA GLU A 227 -6.47 8.63 -39.29
C GLU A 227 -5.49 9.78 -38.96
N ALA A 228 -4.85 9.75 -37.80
CA ALA A 228 -4.09 10.88 -37.26
C ALA A 228 -2.65 10.55 -36.84
N GLY A 229 -2.21 9.29 -37.00
CA GLY A 229 -0.88 8.84 -36.66
C GLY A 229 0.21 9.55 -37.47
N LYS A 230 1.31 9.88 -36.81
CA LYS A 230 2.50 10.39 -37.49
C LYS A 230 3.22 9.25 -38.21
N PRO A 231 4.02 9.55 -39.25
CA PRO A 231 4.83 8.54 -39.93
C PRO A 231 5.71 7.78 -38.93
N ALA A 232 5.77 6.46 -39.10
CA ALA A 232 6.67 5.62 -38.33
C ALA A 232 8.12 6.08 -38.54
N TRP A 233 8.91 6.05 -37.47
CA TRP A 233 10.33 6.35 -37.54
C TRP A 233 11.03 5.28 -38.38
N ASP A 234 11.91 5.72 -39.27
CA ASP A 234 12.84 4.83 -39.96
C ASP A 234 13.96 4.46 -38.99
N TRP A 235 13.67 3.46 -38.15
CA TRP A 235 14.59 2.95 -37.14
C TRP A 235 14.73 1.44 -37.33
N GLN A 236 15.97 0.97 -37.28
CA GLN A 236 16.32 -0.44 -37.29
C GLN A 236 17.30 -0.71 -36.14
N PRO A 237 17.26 -1.90 -35.54
CA PRO A 237 18.27 -2.29 -34.57
C PRO A 237 19.66 -2.30 -35.24
N ALA A 238 20.68 -1.99 -34.47
CA ALA A 238 22.06 -2.14 -34.94
C ALA A 238 22.34 -3.60 -35.32
N PRO A 239 23.08 -3.87 -36.41
CA PRO A 239 23.44 -5.23 -36.77
C PRO A 239 24.31 -5.85 -35.67
N LYS A 240 24.04 -7.12 -35.33
CA LYS A 240 24.85 -7.87 -34.36
C LYS A 240 26.25 -8.15 -34.94
N ASN A 241 27.29 -7.97 -34.12
CA ASN A 241 28.67 -8.29 -34.49
C ASN A 241 28.97 -9.78 -34.25
N GLU A 242 28.57 -10.63 -35.19
CA GLU A 242 28.72 -12.10 -35.09
C GLU A 242 30.17 -12.55 -34.83
N ALA A 243 31.15 -11.84 -35.39
CA ALA A 243 32.56 -12.15 -35.18
C ALA A 243 33.00 -11.89 -33.73
N LEU A 244 32.56 -10.76 -33.15
CA LEU A 244 32.82 -10.43 -31.75
C LEU A 244 32.10 -11.41 -30.82
N ILE A 245 30.85 -11.76 -31.10
CA ILE A 245 30.09 -12.75 -30.32
C ILE A 245 30.81 -14.10 -30.28
N ALA A 246 31.26 -14.60 -31.43
CA ALA A 246 32.01 -15.85 -31.51
C ALA A 246 33.32 -15.78 -30.70
N ARG A 247 34.04 -14.66 -30.82
CA ARG A 247 35.31 -14.46 -30.10
C ARG A 247 35.14 -14.39 -28.59
N ILE A 248 34.15 -13.65 -28.09
CA ILE A 248 33.81 -13.61 -26.66
C ILE A 248 33.42 -15.01 -26.16
N GLY A 249 32.69 -15.77 -27.00
CA GLY A 249 32.34 -17.16 -26.74
C GLY A 249 33.54 -18.06 -26.48
N GLU A 250 34.60 -17.92 -27.28
CA GLU A 250 35.84 -18.68 -27.12
C GLU A 250 36.60 -18.31 -25.84
N ILE A 251 36.66 -17.03 -25.50
CA ILE A 251 37.45 -16.52 -24.35
C ILE A 251 36.76 -16.89 -23.03
N CYS A 252 35.45 -16.64 -22.94
CA CYS A 252 34.74 -16.61 -21.65
C CYS A 252 33.74 -17.74 -21.48
N GLY A 253 33.38 -18.48 -22.54
CA GLY A 253 32.28 -19.44 -22.51
C GLY A 253 32.41 -20.49 -21.41
N GLN A 254 33.61 -21.03 -21.16
CA GLN A 254 33.83 -21.96 -20.06
C GLN A 254 33.85 -21.25 -18.70
N GLY A 255 34.48 -20.08 -18.60
CA GLY A 255 34.53 -19.29 -17.36
C GLY A 255 33.15 -18.88 -16.85
N LEU A 256 32.23 -18.51 -17.77
CA LEU A 256 30.84 -18.22 -17.43
C LEU A 256 30.10 -19.47 -16.91
N LYS A 257 30.28 -20.63 -17.56
CA LYS A 257 29.69 -21.90 -17.08
C LYS A 257 30.20 -22.28 -15.68
N ASP A 258 31.50 -22.13 -15.45
CA ASP A 258 32.11 -22.41 -14.15
C ASP A 258 31.60 -21.43 -13.07
N ALA A 259 31.41 -20.15 -13.42
CA ALA A 259 30.84 -19.15 -12.52
C ALA A 259 29.39 -19.50 -12.13
N TYR A 260 28.56 -19.90 -13.09
CA TYR A 260 27.16 -20.29 -12.83
C TYR A 260 27.00 -21.65 -12.13
N ALA A 261 28.08 -22.42 -11.98
CA ALA A 261 28.10 -23.59 -11.09
C ALA A 261 28.25 -23.21 -9.59
N ILE A 262 28.62 -21.95 -9.29
CA ILE A 262 28.76 -21.44 -7.91
C ILE A 262 27.39 -21.02 -7.36
N ARG A 263 27.01 -21.62 -6.23
CA ARG A 263 25.70 -21.39 -5.60
C ARG A 263 25.58 -20.05 -4.88
N SER A 264 26.59 -19.67 -4.10
CA SER A 264 26.61 -18.41 -3.34
C SER A 264 26.60 -17.21 -4.28
N LYS A 265 25.68 -16.26 -4.05
CA LYS A 265 25.54 -15.07 -4.92
C LYS A 265 26.83 -14.26 -4.96
N GLN A 266 27.39 -13.91 -3.80
CA GLN A 266 28.57 -13.06 -3.72
C GLN A 266 29.78 -13.69 -4.43
N ALA A 267 30.04 -14.97 -4.15
CA ALA A 267 31.14 -15.69 -4.80
C ALA A 267 30.94 -15.82 -6.31
N ARG A 268 29.71 -16.03 -6.78
CA ARG A 268 29.37 -16.03 -8.21
C ARG A 268 29.62 -14.66 -8.84
N THR A 269 29.15 -13.58 -8.22
CA THR A 269 29.35 -12.20 -8.71
C THR A 269 30.83 -11.84 -8.78
N GLU A 270 31.64 -12.23 -7.81
CA GLU A 270 33.10 -12.05 -7.84
C GLU A 270 33.72 -12.83 -9.01
N LYS A 271 33.30 -14.09 -9.21
CA LYS A 271 33.82 -14.89 -10.33
C LYS A 271 33.45 -14.32 -11.69
N LEU A 272 32.22 -13.83 -11.85
CA LEU A 272 31.78 -13.16 -13.08
C LEU A 272 32.60 -11.91 -13.35
N ARG A 273 32.91 -11.10 -12.32
CA ARG A 273 33.81 -9.93 -12.46
C ARG A 273 35.20 -10.31 -12.94
N GLU A 274 35.76 -11.42 -12.45
CA GLU A 274 37.04 -11.94 -12.96
C GLU A 274 36.96 -12.33 -14.43
N VAL A 275 35.87 -13.01 -14.83
CA VAL A 275 35.66 -13.45 -16.22
C VAL A 275 35.49 -12.25 -17.15
N TYR A 276 34.74 -11.22 -16.73
CA TYR A 276 34.57 -9.97 -17.46
C TYR A 276 35.90 -9.26 -17.65
N ALA A 277 36.67 -9.06 -16.57
CA ALA A 277 37.97 -8.41 -16.64
C ALA A 277 38.97 -9.18 -17.53
N ALA A 278 38.94 -10.50 -17.50
CA ALA A 278 39.75 -11.34 -18.40
C ALA A 278 39.31 -11.20 -19.87
N CYS A 279 38.00 -11.11 -20.13
CA CYS A 279 37.47 -10.83 -21.47
C CYS A 279 37.98 -9.50 -22.02
N GLU A 280 37.86 -8.44 -21.21
CA GLU A 280 38.27 -7.09 -21.58
C GLU A 280 39.77 -7.04 -21.89
N ALA A 281 40.59 -7.64 -21.03
CA ALA A 281 42.03 -7.69 -21.22
C ALA A 281 42.44 -8.46 -22.49
N GLN A 282 41.78 -9.59 -22.76
CA GLN A 282 42.06 -10.39 -23.96
C GLN A 282 41.61 -9.68 -25.24
N LEU A 283 40.43 -9.04 -25.25
CA LEU A 283 39.95 -8.27 -26.40
C LEU A 283 40.84 -7.05 -26.68
N ALA A 284 41.36 -6.39 -25.63
CA ALA A 284 42.33 -5.31 -25.80
C ALA A 284 43.64 -5.82 -26.41
N ALA A 285 44.14 -6.98 -25.97
CA ALA A 285 45.32 -7.61 -26.54
C ALA A 285 45.11 -8.06 -27.99
N ASP A 286 43.94 -8.61 -28.31
CA ASP A 286 43.57 -9.01 -29.69
C ASP A 286 43.51 -7.78 -30.61
N ALA A 287 42.95 -6.67 -30.14
CA ALA A 287 42.89 -5.41 -30.87
C ALA A 287 44.28 -4.82 -31.12
N GLU A 288 45.16 -4.82 -30.10
CA GLU A 288 46.55 -4.39 -30.26
C GLU A 288 47.31 -5.26 -31.26
N ALA A 289 47.17 -6.59 -31.18
CA ALA A 289 47.81 -7.53 -32.09
C ALA A 289 47.31 -7.40 -33.54
N ALA A 290 46.03 -7.07 -33.73
CA ALA A 290 45.42 -6.84 -35.04
C ALA A 290 45.64 -5.42 -35.57
N GLY A 291 46.12 -4.48 -34.75
CA GLY A 291 46.21 -3.06 -35.08
C GLY A 291 44.85 -2.40 -35.30
N THR A 292 43.82 -2.88 -34.60
CA THR A 292 42.44 -2.37 -34.67
C THR A 292 42.07 -1.63 -33.39
N ASP A 293 40.99 -0.85 -33.43
CA ASP A 293 40.42 -0.26 -32.23
C ASP A 293 39.84 -1.33 -31.30
N VAL A 294 39.89 -1.06 -29.99
CA VAL A 294 39.26 -1.91 -28.98
C VAL A 294 37.74 -1.86 -29.18
N PRO A 295 37.03 -3.00 -29.12
CA PRO A 295 35.56 -3.02 -29.20
C PRO A 295 34.90 -2.11 -28.15
N ASP A 296 33.69 -1.62 -28.44
CA ASP A 296 32.92 -0.86 -27.46
C ASP A 296 32.60 -1.75 -26.25
N MET A 297 33.02 -1.33 -25.06
CA MET A 297 32.83 -2.10 -23.83
C MET A 297 31.35 -2.31 -23.50
N ASN A 298 30.47 -1.37 -23.89
CA ASN A 298 29.04 -1.55 -23.72
C ASN A 298 28.50 -2.68 -24.59
N GLU A 299 28.99 -2.81 -25.83
CA GLU A 299 28.63 -3.92 -26.73
C GLU A 299 29.15 -5.25 -26.16
N VAL A 300 30.39 -5.27 -25.67
CA VAL A 300 31.00 -6.45 -25.03
C VAL A 300 30.20 -6.90 -23.81
N HIS A 301 29.85 -5.99 -22.90
CA HIS A 301 29.06 -6.30 -21.71
C HIS A 301 27.64 -6.76 -22.07
N GLY A 302 27.03 -6.19 -23.11
CA GLY A 302 25.75 -6.65 -23.65
C GLY A 302 25.80 -8.08 -24.17
N ILE A 303 26.85 -8.43 -24.92
CA ILE A 303 27.06 -9.81 -25.43
C ILE A 303 27.28 -10.79 -24.28
N LEU A 304 28.15 -10.44 -23.32
CA LEU A 304 28.38 -11.28 -22.14
C LEU A 304 27.06 -11.53 -21.39
N PHE A 305 26.25 -10.50 -21.18
CA PHE A 305 24.95 -10.64 -20.54
C PHE A 305 23.99 -11.55 -21.33
N GLU A 306 23.91 -11.43 -22.66
CA GLU A 306 23.11 -12.35 -23.50
C GLU A 306 23.61 -13.81 -23.36
N MET A 307 24.93 -14.02 -23.28
CA MET A 307 25.51 -15.35 -23.08
C MET A 307 25.15 -15.93 -21.70
N GLU A 308 25.23 -15.13 -20.64
CA GLU A 308 24.81 -15.53 -19.30
C GLU A 308 23.33 -15.93 -19.29
N ALA A 309 22.47 -15.12 -19.90
CA ALA A 309 21.06 -15.41 -20.06
C ALA A 309 20.83 -16.77 -20.73
N ASN A 310 21.52 -17.01 -21.85
CA ASN A 310 21.40 -18.25 -22.60
C ASN A 310 21.85 -19.48 -21.80
N ILE A 311 22.93 -19.38 -21.03
CA ILE A 311 23.42 -20.48 -20.18
C ILE A 311 22.36 -20.85 -19.14
N VAL A 312 21.89 -19.86 -18.36
CA VAL A 312 20.92 -20.10 -17.28
C VAL A 312 19.60 -20.64 -17.83
N ARG A 313 19.08 -20.03 -18.90
CA ARG A 313 17.82 -20.44 -19.52
C ARG A 313 17.89 -21.85 -20.10
N SER A 314 18.98 -22.18 -20.80
CA SER A 314 19.18 -23.51 -21.40
C SER A 314 19.22 -24.61 -20.34
N ASN A 315 19.96 -24.39 -19.24
CA ASN A 315 20.08 -25.37 -18.16
C ASN A 315 18.70 -25.66 -17.54
N ILE A 316 17.94 -24.61 -17.22
CA ILE A 316 16.59 -24.74 -16.64
C ILE A 316 15.64 -25.48 -17.59
N LEU A 317 15.62 -25.10 -18.88
CA LEU A 317 14.73 -25.72 -19.87
C LEU A 317 15.11 -27.17 -20.22
N ASN A 318 16.37 -27.56 -19.99
CA ASN A 318 16.85 -28.93 -20.17
C ASN A 318 16.68 -29.79 -18.91
N GLY A 319 16.12 -29.23 -17.82
CA GLY A 319 15.86 -29.95 -16.58
C GLY A 319 17.10 -30.12 -15.68
N GLU A 320 18.15 -29.33 -15.92
CA GLU A 320 19.29 -29.26 -15.01
C GLU A 320 18.90 -28.48 -13.74
N PRO A 321 19.62 -28.68 -12.62
CA PRO A 321 19.42 -27.89 -11.41
C PRO A 321 19.59 -26.38 -11.69
N ARG A 322 18.81 -25.56 -10.99
CA ARG A 322 18.93 -24.08 -11.02
C ARG A 322 20.29 -23.63 -10.49
N ILE A 323 20.57 -22.33 -10.60
CA ILE A 323 21.85 -21.71 -10.22
C ILE A 323 22.25 -21.95 -8.75
N ASP A 324 21.28 -22.20 -7.85
CA ASP A 324 21.54 -22.54 -6.45
C ASP A 324 21.42 -24.05 -6.15
N GLY A 325 21.19 -24.87 -7.17
CA GLY A 325 21.07 -26.33 -7.11
C GLY A 325 19.65 -26.85 -6.83
N ARG A 326 18.63 -25.98 -6.71
CA ARG A 326 17.24 -26.39 -6.53
C ARG A 326 16.60 -26.88 -7.83
N ASP A 327 15.51 -27.62 -7.69
CA ASP A 327 14.56 -27.82 -8.78
C ASP A 327 13.66 -26.58 -8.98
N THR A 328 12.76 -26.67 -9.95
CA THR A 328 11.85 -25.59 -10.32
C THR A 328 10.74 -25.32 -9.31
N ARG A 329 10.48 -26.22 -8.34
CA ARG A 329 9.32 -26.15 -7.44
C ARG A 329 9.70 -25.85 -5.98
N THR A 330 10.94 -26.12 -5.59
CA THR A 330 11.43 -26.04 -4.22
C THR A 330 11.62 -24.59 -3.76
N VAL A 331 11.04 -24.25 -2.60
CA VAL A 331 11.26 -22.98 -1.89
C VAL A 331 12.59 -23.03 -1.12
N ARG A 332 13.30 -21.90 -1.02
CA ARG A 332 14.55 -21.82 -0.24
C ARG A 332 14.31 -22.04 1.25
N PRO A 333 15.34 -22.41 2.04
CA PRO A 333 15.22 -22.53 3.49
C PRO A 333 14.66 -21.26 4.13
N ILE A 334 13.76 -21.44 5.10
CA ILE A 334 13.09 -20.35 5.81
C ILE A 334 13.46 -20.41 7.29
N GLU A 335 13.83 -19.25 7.84
CA GLU A 335 14.05 -19.05 9.26
C GLU A 335 13.25 -17.83 9.74
N ILE A 336 12.55 -17.99 10.85
CA ILE A 336 11.64 -16.98 11.41
C ILE A 336 11.99 -16.75 12.87
N ARG A 337 12.11 -15.48 13.27
CA ARG A 337 12.24 -15.07 14.66
C ARG A 337 11.29 -13.93 14.95
N GLN A 338 10.41 -14.07 15.94
CA GLN A 338 9.54 -12.99 16.44
C GLN A 338 10.13 -12.35 17.71
N GLY A 339 9.70 -11.15 18.08
CA GLY A 339 10.16 -10.46 19.27
C GLY A 339 11.65 -10.13 19.25
N VAL A 340 12.21 -9.87 18.07
CA VAL A 340 13.65 -9.61 17.87
C VAL A 340 14.10 -8.26 18.42
N LEU A 341 13.18 -7.29 18.51
CA LEU A 341 13.44 -5.96 19.08
C LEU A 341 12.69 -5.80 20.41
N PRO A 342 13.37 -5.47 21.52
CA PRO A 342 12.79 -5.54 22.86
C PRO A 342 11.80 -4.40 23.19
N ARG A 343 11.82 -3.29 22.45
CA ARG A 343 11.04 -2.07 22.75
C ARG A 343 9.93 -1.79 21.75
N THR A 344 9.89 -2.51 20.64
CA THR A 344 8.85 -2.34 19.63
C THR A 344 7.58 -3.07 20.06
N HIS A 345 6.42 -2.66 19.56
CA HIS A 345 5.18 -3.33 19.93
C HIS A 345 5.14 -4.76 19.38
N GLY A 346 5.61 -4.96 18.15
CA GLY A 346 5.92 -6.29 17.63
C GLY A 346 7.03 -6.22 16.59
N SER A 347 7.78 -7.30 16.45
CA SER A 347 8.87 -7.39 15.48
C SER A 347 9.06 -8.82 14.98
N ALA A 348 9.50 -8.95 13.74
CA ALA A 348 9.84 -10.23 13.13
C ALA A 348 11.07 -10.09 12.23
N LEU A 349 11.98 -11.05 12.32
CA LEU A 349 13.02 -11.28 11.33
C LEU A 349 12.60 -12.50 10.50
N PHE A 350 12.24 -12.25 9.25
CA PHE A 350 11.89 -13.29 8.29
C PHE A 350 13.03 -13.42 7.28
N THR A 351 13.61 -14.62 7.20
CA THR A 351 14.69 -14.95 6.28
C THR A 351 14.27 -16.11 5.38
N ARG A 352 14.38 -15.95 4.06
CA ARG A 352 14.17 -17.00 3.05
C ARG A 352 15.35 -17.03 2.10
N GLY A 353 16.21 -18.03 2.25
CA GLY A 353 17.53 -18.06 1.61
C GLY A 353 18.31 -16.77 1.92
N GLU A 354 18.86 -16.13 0.89
CA GLU A 354 19.57 -14.84 0.99
C GLU A 354 18.61 -13.63 0.81
N THR A 355 17.37 -13.74 1.30
CA THR A 355 16.39 -12.63 1.33
C THR A 355 15.87 -12.47 2.75
N GLN A 356 16.15 -11.33 3.37
CA GLN A 356 15.86 -11.09 4.78
C GLN A 356 15.15 -9.76 4.97
N ALA A 357 14.05 -9.79 5.72
CA ALA A 357 13.30 -8.61 6.13
C ALA A 357 13.18 -8.55 7.65
N LEU A 358 13.70 -7.46 8.24
CA LEU A 358 13.41 -7.07 9.62
C LEU A 358 12.16 -6.18 9.59
N VAL A 359 11.06 -6.71 10.08
CA VAL A 359 9.76 -6.05 10.04
C VAL A 359 9.31 -5.68 11.44
N THR A 360 8.86 -4.45 11.62
CA THR A 360 8.41 -3.90 12.90
C THR A 360 6.99 -3.39 12.78
N THR A 361 6.14 -3.72 13.75
CA THR A 361 4.80 -3.16 13.92
C THR A 361 4.78 -2.17 15.08
N THR A 362 4.17 -1.02 14.83
CA THR A 362 3.87 0.01 15.82
C THR A 362 2.36 0.26 15.82
N LEU A 363 1.80 0.37 17.03
CA LEU A 363 0.39 0.62 17.28
C LEU A 363 0.22 2.05 17.76
N GLY A 364 -0.71 2.78 17.16
CA GLY A 364 -1.05 4.15 17.49
C GLY A 364 -2.54 4.33 17.74
N THR A 365 -2.90 5.55 18.10
CA THR A 365 -4.28 5.98 18.31
C THR A 365 -4.89 6.50 17.01
N LYS A 366 -6.18 6.86 17.02
CA LYS A 366 -6.86 7.49 15.87
C LYS A 366 -6.17 8.79 15.38
N GLN A 367 -5.46 9.51 16.26
CA GLN A 367 -4.71 10.71 15.87
C GLN A 367 -3.48 10.42 15.02
N ASP A 368 -2.98 9.18 15.06
CA ASP A 368 -1.82 8.72 14.30
C ASP A 368 -2.21 8.22 12.89
N GLU A 369 -3.50 8.23 12.54
CA GLU A 369 -3.97 7.88 11.20
C GLU A 369 -3.37 8.82 10.15
N GLN A 370 -2.99 8.25 9.01
CA GLN A 370 -2.43 9.03 7.93
C GLN A 370 -3.55 9.75 7.17
N ILE A 371 -3.54 11.08 7.20
CA ILE A 371 -4.44 11.89 6.36
C ILE A 371 -3.89 11.91 4.93
N ILE A 372 -4.68 11.42 4.00
CA ILE A 372 -4.40 11.46 2.57
C ILE A 372 -5.26 12.55 1.93
N ASP A 373 -4.62 13.66 1.54
CA ASP A 373 -5.21 14.72 0.71
C ASP A 373 -5.27 14.22 -0.74
N GLY A 374 -6.29 13.41 -1.05
CA GLY A 374 -6.53 12.90 -2.39
C GLY A 374 -7.20 13.93 -3.30
N LEU A 375 -7.10 13.71 -4.62
CA LEU A 375 -7.64 14.64 -5.62
C LEU A 375 -9.13 14.94 -5.40
N CYS A 376 -9.97 13.91 -5.36
CA CYS A 376 -11.42 14.06 -5.16
C CYS A 376 -11.82 13.99 -3.68
N GLU A 377 -11.27 13.05 -2.91
CA GLU A 377 -11.65 12.80 -1.51
C GLU A 377 -10.41 12.89 -0.61
N GLU A 378 -10.57 13.56 0.54
CA GLU A 378 -9.64 13.45 1.65
C GLU A 378 -10.09 12.28 2.52
N TYR A 379 -9.18 11.38 2.87
CA TYR A 379 -9.51 10.22 3.69
C TYR A 379 -8.38 9.87 4.67
N HIS A 380 -8.74 9.12 5.70
CA HIS A 380 -7.83 8.66 6.73
C HIS A 380 -7.46 7.20 6.52
N ASP A 381 -6.16 6.90 6.57
CA ASP A 381 -5.65 5.55 6.44
C ASP A 381 -5.08 5.07 7.78
N ARG A 382 -5.78 4.13 8.40
CA ARG A 382 -5.37 3.49 9.66
C ARG A 382 -4.26 2.46 9.51
N PHE A 383 -3.97 2.01 8.28
CA PHE A 383 -2.96 0.99 8.04
C PHE A 383 -1.86 1.50 7.14
N MET A 384 -0.68 1.75 7.72
CA MET A 384 0.50 2.19 7.00
C MET A 384 1.47 1.02 6.84
N LEU A 385 2.03 0.86 5.64
CA LEU A 385 3.16 -0.03 5.40
C LEU A 385 4.24 0.72 4.65
N HIS A 386 5.39 0.86 5.30
CA HIS A 386 6.58 1.45 4.71
C HIS A 386 7.60 0.36 4.42
N TYR A 387 8.18 0.43 3.24
CA TYR A 387 9.18 -0.51 2.76
C TYR A 387 10.46 0.26 2.45
N ASN A 388 11.58 -0.21 3.01
CA ASN A 388 12.89 0.40 2.83
C ASN A 388 13.89 -0.66 2.37
N MET A 389 14.65 -0.33 1.32
CA MET A 389 15.69 -1.18 0.76
C MET A 389 17.01 -0.41 0.70
N PRO A 390 17.77 -0.40 1.80
CA PRO A 390 19.06 0.26 1.85
C PRO A 390 20.10 -0.44 0.93
N PRO A 391 21.12 0.28 0.42
CA PRO A 391 22.10 -0.29 -0.51
C PRO A 391 22.87 -1.51 0.02
N PHE A 392 23.08 -1.59 1.35
CA PHE A 392 23.77 -2.73 1.95
C PHE A 392 23.01 -4.05 1.76
N ALA A 393 21.69 -4.01 1.51
CA ALA A 393 20.88 -5.22 1.29
C ALA A 393 21.30 -6.00 0.04
N THR A 394 21.93 -5.33 -0.92
CA THR A 394 22.52 -5.95 -2.12
C THR A 394 24.05 -5.98 -2.09
N GLY A 395 24.67 -5.54 -0.99
CA GLY A 395 26.13 -5.42 -0.88
C GLY A 395 26.71 -4.24 -1.68
N GLU A 396 25.90 -3.23 -1.98
CA GLU A 396 26.30 -2.07 -2.79
C GLU A 396 26.39 -0.80 -1.95
N THR A 397 27.09 0.21 -2.47
CA THR A 397 27.04 1.58 -1.92
C THR A 397 26.05 2.42 -2.73
N GLY A 398 25.39 3.38 -2.08
CA GLY A 398 24.40 4.21 -2.76
C GLY A 398 23.87 5.34 -1.89
N ARG A 399 23.08 6.23 -2.51
CA ARG A 399 22.41 7.32 -1.78
C ARG A 399 21.33 6.75 -0.86
N VAL A 400 21.35 7.18 0.39
CA VAL A 400 20.32 6.92 1.41
C VAL A 400 19.51 8.20 1.62
N GLY A 401 18.20 8.09 1.75
CA GLY A 401 17.31 9.24 1.92
C GLY A 401 15.85 8.89 1.66
N SER A 402 15.17 9.74 0.89
CA SER A 402 13.76 9.54 0.54
C SER A 402 13.53 8.23 -0.23
N PRO A 403 12.44 7.50 0.05
CA PRO A 403 12.10 6.26 -0.66
C PRO A 403 12.02 6.45 -2.18
N LYS A 404 12.59 5.51 -2.91
CA LYS A 404 12.54 5.44 -4.38
C LYS A 404 11.16 4.95 -4.84
N ARG A 405 10.86 5.18 -6.12
CA ARG A 405 9.62 4.68 -6.77
C ARG A 405 9.41 3.17 -6.54
N ARG A 406 10.48 2.36 -6.62
CA ARG A 406 10.41 0.90 -6.42
C ARG A 406 10.05 0.52 -4.98
N GLU A 407 10.60 1.22 -4.00
CA GLU A 407 10.33 0.99 -2.58
C GLU A 407 8.86 1.28 -2.25
N ILE A 408 8.33 2.41 -2.75
CA ILE A 408 6.91 2.75 -2.63
C ILE A 408 6.03 1.67 -3.28
N GLY A 409 6.38 1.21 -4.48
CA GLY A 409 5.65 0.14 -5.17
C GLY A 409 5.64 -1.19 -4.42
N HIS A 410 6.79 -1.62 -3.89
CA HIS A 410 6.88 -2.86 -3.10
C HIS A 410 6.11 -2.74 -1.78
N GLY A 411 6.20 -1.58 -1.11
CA GLY A 411 5.42 -1.29 0.09
C GLY A 411 3.91 -1.35 -0.19
N ARG A 412 3.45 -0.78 -1.31
CA ARG A 412 2.04 -0.86 -1.69
C ARG A 412 1.60 -2.29 -1.97
N LEU A 413 2.40 -3.09 -2.68
CA LEU A 413 2.10 -4.50 -2.92
C LEU A 413 1.94 -5.27 -1.61
N ALA A 414 2.88 -5.09 -0.66
CA ALA A 414 2.80 -5.74 0.63
C ALA A 414 1.59 -5.27 1.45
N LYS A 415 1.24 -3.98 1.35
CA LYS A 415 0.07 -3.39 2.00
C LYS A 415 -1.24 -3.99 1.47
N ARG A 416 -1.39 -4.09 0.15
CA ARG A 416 -2.54 -4.74 -0.51
C ARG A 416 -2.72 -6.18 -0.01
N ALA A 417 -1.62 -6.93 0.04
CA ALA A 417 -1.62 -8.34 0.47
C ALA A 417 -2.10 -8.53 1.92
N LEU A 418 -1.72 -7.61 2.83
CA LEU A 418 -2.04 -7.74 4.26
C LEU A 418 -3.40 -7.14 4.64
N LYS A 419 -3.92 -6.20 3.84
CA LYS A 419 -5.16 -5.47 4.15
C LYS A 419 -6.38 -6.38 4.31
N ALA A 420 -6.49 -7.44 3.51
CA ALA A 420 -7.63 -8.37 3.52
C ALA A 420 -7.80 -9.10 4.87
N VAL A 421 -6.69 -9.38 5.58
CA VAL A 421 -6.69 -10.10 6.86
C VAL A 421 -6.71 -9.19 8.08
N LEU A 422 -6.75 -7.87 7.90
CA LEU A 422 -6.83 -6.96 9.04
C LEU A 422 -8.18 -7.10 9.76
N PRO A 423 -8.17 -7.00 11.11
CA PRO A 423 -9.40 -6.91 11.90
C PRO A 423 -10.18 -5.64 11.57
N THR A 424 -11.48 -5.62 11.83
CA THR A 424 -12.28 -4.40 11.61
C THR A 424 -11.90 -3.28 12.59
N PRO A 425 -12.25 -2.00 12.33
CA PRO A 425 -12.01 -0.91 13.28
C PRO A 425 -12.67 -1.13 14.64
N GLU A 426 -13.80 -1.85 14.68
CA GLU A 426 -14.54 -2.16 15.89
C GLU A 426 -13.83 -3.24 16.71
N GLU A 427 -13.25 -4.25 16.06
CA GLU A 427 -12.50 -5.33 16.71
C GLU A 427 -11.13 -4.87 17.22
N PHE A 428 -10.48 -3.98 16.47
CA PHE A 428 -9.14 -3.49 16.79
C PHE A 428 -8.99 -2.00 16.43
N GLN A 429 -9.21 -1.16 17.44
CA GLN A 429 -9.29 0.30 17.33
C GLN A 429 -7.93 1.01 17.15
N TYR A 430 -6.86 0.26 16.87
CA TYR A 430 -5.51 0.81 16.72
C TYR A 430 -5.21 1.20 15.29
N THR A 431 -4.49 2.30 15.14
CA THR A 431 -3.73 2.60 13.92
C THR A 431 -2.52 1.68 13.87
N ILE A 432 -2.26 1.06 12.74
CA ILE A 432 -1.18 0.08 12.57
C ILE A 432 -0.16 0.63 11.58
N ARG A 433 1.09 0.77 12.01
CA ARG A 433 2.23 1.11 11.15
C ARG A 433 3.21 -0.05 11.10
N VAL A 434 3.35 -0.64 9.93
CA VAL A 434 4.35 -1.67 9.62
C VAL A 434 5.51 -1.02 8.88
N VAL A 435 6.74 -1.31 9.30
CA VAL A 435 7.96 -0.95 8.57
C VAL A 435 8.75 -2.19 8.27
N SER A 436 9.03 -2.44 7.00
CA SER A 436 9.92 -3.50 6.55
C SER A 436 11.26 -2.93 6.13
N GLU A 437 12.29 -3.24 6.89
CA GLU A 437 13.69 -2.97 6.56
C GLU A 437 14.29 -4.20 5.90
N ILE A 438 14.69 -4.09 4.63
CA ILE A 438 15.33 -5.21 3.93
C ILE A 438 16.81 -5.26 4.33
N CYS A 439 17.21 -6.38 4.92
CA CYS A 439 18.58 -6.61 5.39
C CYS A 439 19.43 -7.35 4.36
N GLU A 440 18.81 -8.25 3.59
CA GLU A 440 19.44 -9.00 2.49
C GLU A 440 18.44 -9.17 1.35
N SER A 441 18.89 -9.11 0.10
CA SER A 441 18.02 -9.25 -1.07
C SER A 441 18.68 -10.06 -2.19
N ASN A 442 18.25 -11.31 -2.34
CA ASN A 442 18.51 -12.16 -3.49
C ASN A 442 17.24 -12.85 -3.99
N GLY A 443 16.19 -12.07 -4.20
CA GLY A 443 14.87 -12.54 -4.58
C GLY A 443 13.82 -11.58 -4.05
N SER A 444 12.56 -11.96 -4.15
CA SER A 444 11.46 -11.05 -3.79
C SER A 444 11.42 -10.69 -2.30
N SER A 445 12.06 -9.57 -1.98
CA SER A 445 12.02 -8.91 -0.69
C SER A 445 10.64 -8.32 -0.39
N SER A 446 9.84 -7.97 -1.40
CA SER A 446 8.43 -7.60 -1.22
C SER A 446 7.59 -8.73 -0.61
N MET A 447 7.78 -9.98 -1.05
CA MET A 447 7.09 -11.12 -0.46
C MET A 447 7.63 -11.48 0.93
N ALA A 448 8.92 -11.25 1.19
CA ALA A 448 9.47 -11.33 2.55
C ALA A 448 8.83 -10.28 3.48
N SER A 449 8.56 -9.07 3.00
CA SER A 449 7.84 -8.03 3.75
C SER A 449 6.40 -8.41 4.07
N VAL A 450 5.70 -9.12 3.16
CA VAL A 450 4.36 -9.66 3.46
C VAL A 450 4.43 -10.64 4.61
N CYS A 451 5.30 -11.65 4.52
CA CYS A 451 5.45 -12.69 5.54
C CYS A 451 5.87 -12.09 6.88
N GLY A 452 6.93 -11.27 6.88
CA GLY A 452 7.42 -10.57 8.08
C GLY A 452 6.41 -9.57 8.65
N GLY A 453 5.64 -8.88 7.79
CA GLY A 453 4.56 -7.99 8.18
C GLY A 453 3.48 -8.71 8.97
N CYS A 454 2.97 -9.82 8.42
CA CYS A 454 2.03 -10.71 9.10
C CYS A 454 2.56 -11.14 10.47
N LEU A 455 3.80 -11.64 10.53
CA LEU A 455 4.42 -12.13 11.76
C LEU A 455 4.65 -11.04 12.81
N SER A 456 5.04 -9.84 12.38
CA SER A 456 5.27 -8.70 13.27
C SER A 456 3.97 -8.14 13.84
N MET A 457 2.86 -8.20 13.09
CA MET A 457 1.54 -7.81 13.55
C MET A 457 0.98 -8.80 14.56
N LEU A 458 1.14 -10.11 14.32
CA LEU A 458 0.79 -11.15 15.29
C LEU A 458 1.61 -11.02 16.58
N ASP A 459 2.91 -10.73 16.46
CA ASP A 459 3.79 -10.47 17.61
C ASP A 459 3.38 -9.20 18.37
N ALA A 460 2.80 -8.21 17.69
CA ALA A 460 2.26 -6.99 18.29
C ALA A 460 0.88 -7.17 18.93
N GLY A 461 0.28 -8.35 18.84
CA GLY A 461 -1.07 -8.63 19.34
C GLY A 461 -2.21 -8.14 18.45
N VAL A 462 -1.96 -7.92 17.16
CA VAL A 462 -3.01 -7.64 16.19
C VAL A 462 -3.78 -8.93 15.89
N PRO A 463 -5.10 -8.99 16.10
CA PRO A 463 -5.91 -10.17 15.83
C PRO A 463 -6.20 -10.30 14.33
N LEU A 464 -5.22 -10.74 13.55
CA LEU A 464 -5.40 -11.00 12.13
C LEU A 464 -6.40 -12.14 11.91
N LYS A 465 -7.22 -12.04 10.84
CA LYS A 465 -8.18 -13.08 10.46
C LYS A 465 -7.49 -14.41 10.11
N ASP A 466 -6.34 -14.32 9.45
CA ASP A 466 -5.52 -15.47 9.07
C ASP A 466 -4.07 -15.03 8.77
N TYR A 467 -3.18 -16.00 8.60
CA TYR A 467 -1.82 -15.79 8.15
C TYR A 467 -1.78 -15.50 6.65
N VAL A 468 -0.89 -14.58 6.25
CA VAL A 468 -0.65 -14.27 4.84
C VAL A 468 0.81 -14.52 4.51
N ALA A 469 1.05 -15.34 3.50
CA ALA A 469 2.37 -15.55 2.94
C ALA A 469 2.43 -15.08 1.48
N GLY A 470 3.64 -14.71 1.06
CA GLY A 470 3.93 -14.31 -0.30
C GLY A 470 4.98 -15.21 -0.95
N VAL A 471 4.77 -15.57 -2.21
CA VAL A 471 5.74 -16.29 -3.05
C VAL A 471 6.00 -15.51 -4.33
N ALA A 472 7.26 -15.48 -4.76
CA ALA A 472 7.63 -14.94 -6.05
C ALA A 472 7.93 -16.07 -7.01
N MET A 473 7.46 -15.90 -8.22
CA MET A 473 7.42 -16.91 -9.24
C MET A 473 8.01 -16.33 -10.52
N GLY A 474 8.69 -17.17 -11.29
CA GLY A 474 9.21 -16.82 -12.60
C GLY A 474 8.75 -17.80 -13.64
N LEU A 475 8.91 -17.41 -14.90
CA LEU A 475 8.68 -18.28 -16.03
C LEU A 475 9.74 -18.01 -17.10
N ILE A 476 10.31 -19.09 -17.61
CA ILE A 476 11.20 -19.08 -18.77
C ILE A 476 10.51 -19.87 -19.88
N LYS A 477 10.49 -19.32 -21.08
CA LYS A 477 9.86 -19.90 -22.26
C LYS A 477 10.75 -19.74 -23.49
N GLU A 478 10.92 -20.84 -24.23
CA GLU A 478 11.61 -20.84 -25.51
C GLU A 478 10.87 -21.75 -26.50
N GLY A 479 10.32 -21.15 -27.56
CA GLY A 479 9.41 -21.85 -28.47
C GLY A 479 8.23 -22.46 -27.69
N ASN A 480 8.13 -23.79 -27.71
CA ASN A 480 7.09 -24.56 -27.03
C ASN A 480 7.50 -25.09 -25.64
N LYS A 481 8.77 -24.96 -25.25
CA LYS A 481 9.25 -25.37 -23.93
C LYS A 481 9.07 -24.22 -22.94
N PHE A 482 8.63 -24.53 -21.73
CA PHE A 482 8.60 -23.56 -20.64
C PHE A 482 8.90 -24.23 -19.30
N ALA A 483 9.38 -23.44 -18.35
CA ALA A 483 9.60 -23.84 -16.96
C ALA A 483 9.05 -22.75 -16.04
N VAL A 484 8.24 -23.16 -15.06
CA VAL A 484 7.75 -22.28 -13.98
C VAL A 484 8.70 -22.44 -12.79
N LEU A 485 9.19 -21.33 -12.27
CA LEU A 485 10.16 -21.29 -11.17
C LEU A 485 9.48 -20.79 -9.89
N THR A 486 9.55 -21.58 -8.82
CA THR A 486 9.12 -21.18 -7.48
C THR A 486 10.25 -20.50 -6.71
N ASP A 487 9.93 -19.40 -6.02
CA ASP A 487 10.84 -18.64 -5.18
C ASP A 487 12.11 -18.25 -5.95
N ILE A 488 11.91 -17.37 -6.93
CA ILE A 488 12.96 -16.90 -7.83
C ILE A 488 14.03 -16.06 -7.14
N LEU A 489 15.24 -16.20 -7.65
CA LEU A 489 16.42 -15.41 -7.30
C LEU A 489 16.45 -14.10 -8.10
N GLY A 490 17.32 -13.17 -7.71
CA GLY A 490 17.49 -11.91 -8.45
C GLY A 490 17.89 -12.16 -9.92
N ASP A 491 18.84 -13.06 -10.15
CA ASP A 491 19.32 -13.39 -11.49
C ASP A 491 18.19 -13.99 -12.36
N GLU A 492 17.34 -14.84 -11.78
CA GLU A 492 16.22 -15.47 -12.48
C GLU A 492 15.08 -14.48 -12.80
N ASP A 493 14.90 -13.44 -11.98
CA ASP A 493 13.98 -12.32 -12.26
C ASP A 493 14.46 -11.49 -13.46
N HIS A 494 15.76 -11.20 -13.51
CA HIS A 494 16.36 -10.45 -14.62
C HIS A 494 16.28 -11.22 -15.94
N LEU A 495 16.48 -12.54 -15.91
CA LEU A 495 16.56 -13.41 -17.08
C LEU A 495 15.23 -14.08 -17.48
N GLY A 496 14.23 -14.03 -16.60
CA GLY A 496 12.90 -14.61 -16.82
C GLY A 496 12.02 -13.78 -17.75
N ASP A 497 11.11 -14.46 -18.44
CA ASP A 497 10.17 -13.87 -19.40
C ASP A 497 8.88 -13.35 -18.77
N MET A 498 8.56 -13.89 -17.59
CA MET A 498 7.49 -13.38 -16.73
C MET A 498 7.92 -13.55 -15.29
N ASP A 499 7.67 -12.51 -14.50
CA ASP A 499 7.85 -12.52 -13.07
C ASP A 499 6.51 -12.14 -12.41
N PHE A 500 6.08 -12.94 -11.45
CA PHE A 500 4.84 -12.67 -10.74
C PHE A 500 4.93 -13.00 -9.26
N LYS A 501 4.12 -12.29 -8.48
CA LYS A 501 4.11 -12.35 -7.02
C LYS A 501 2.68 -12.66 -6.62
N VAL A 502 2.54 -13.71 -5.82
CA VAL A 502 1.24 -14.15 -5.31
C VAL A 502 1.32 -14.12 -3.80
N ALA A 503 0.43 -13.36 -3.18
CA ALA A 503 0.24 -13.33 -1.74
C ALA A 503 -1.19 -13.74 -1.39
N GLY A 504 -1.34 -14.41 -0.26
CA GLY A 504 -2.64 -14.93 0.16
C GLY A 504 -2.59 -15.76 1.42
N THR A 505 -3.76 -16.21 1.83
CA THR A 505 -3.97 -17.16 2.93
C THR A 505 -3.97 -18.58 2.39
N ALA A 506 -4.29 -19.54 3.27
CA ALA A 506 -4.49 -20.92 2.86
C ALA A 506 -5.70 -21.06 1.89
N GLU A 507 -6.72 -20.22 2.06
CA GLU A 507 -8.01 -20.31 1.35
C GLU A 507 -8.03 -19.56 0.02
N GLY A 508 -7.20 -18.53 -0.14
CA GLY A 508 -7.24 -17.71 -1.35
C GLY A 508 -6.16 -16.64 -1.45
N VAL A 509 -6.18 -15.92 -2.55
CA VAL A 509 -5.26 -14.84 -2.92
C VAL A 509 -5.76 -13.52 -2.33
N THR A 510 -4.84 -12.76 -1.75
CA THR A 510 -5.09 -11.39 -1.26
C THR A 510 -4.43 -10.33 -2.13
N ALA A 511 -3.36 -10.67 -2.84
CA ALA A 511 -2.77 -9.82 -3.87
C ALA A 511 -2.07 -10.65 -4.95
N LEU A 512 -2.22 -10.24 -6.19
CA LEU A 512 -1.52 -10.78 -7.35
C LEU A 512 -0.91 -9.63 -8.16
N GLN A 513 0.40 -9.72 -8.40
CA GLN A 513 1.12 -8.81 -9.28
C GLN A 513 1.85 -9.63 -10.34
N MET A 514 1.66 -9.31 -11.62
CA MET A 514 2.32 -9.99 -12.73
C MET A 514 2.97 -8.96 -13.66
N ASP A 515 4.19 -9.26 -14.09
CA ASP A 515 4.94 -8.54 -15.12
C ASP A 515 5.36 -9.55 -16.20
N ILE A 516 4.89 -9.32 -17.42
CA ILE A 516 5.13 -10.20 -18.57
C ILE A 516 5.96 -9.43 -19.59
N LYS A 517 7.12 -9.96 -19.95
CA LYS A 517 8.09 -9.32 -20.85
C LYS A 517 7.97 -9.82 -22.30
N ILE A 518 7.29 -10.93 -22.53
CA ILE A 518 7.14 -11.56 -23.86
C ILE A 518 5.67 -11.77 -24.25
N GLU A 519 5.43 -11.90 -25.54
CA GLU A 519 4.14 -12.41 -26.04
C GLU A 519 4.03 -13.94 -25.91
N GLY A 520 2.80 -14.45 -25.93
CA GLY A 520 2.53 -15.89 -26.06
C GLY A 520 2.48 -16.68 -24.76
N ILE A 521 2.23 -16.02 -23.62
CA ILE A 521 1.84 -16.69 -22.38
C ILE A 521 0.33 -16.94 -22.44
N THR A 522 -0.04 -18.23 -22.52
CA THR A 522 -1.43 -18.65 -22.63
C THR A 522 -2.11 -18.76 -21.26
N ALA A 523 -3.43 -18.85 -21.26
CA ALA A 523 -4.22 -19.04 -20.03
C ALA A 523 -3.83 -20.34 -19.30
N GLU A 524 -3.50 -21.40 -20.05
CA GLU A 524 -3.06 -22.68 -19.50
C GLU A 524 -1.71 -22.56 -18.80
N ILE A 525 -0.78 -21.78 -19.36
CA ILE A 525 0.52 -21.50 -18.75
C ILE A 525 0.32 -20.71 -17.45
N MET A 526 -0.54 -19.68 -17.46
CA MET A 526 -0.87 -18.91 -16.25
C MET A 526 -1.52 -19.78 -15.18
N GLN A 527 -2.42 -20.69 -15.57
CA GLN A 527 -3.07 -21.63 -14.65
C GLN A 527 -2.05 -22.55 -13.98
N ALA A 528 -1.14 -23.14 -14.76
CA ALA A 528 -0.07 -23.98 -14.22
C ALA A 528 0.85 -23.19 -13.27
N ALA A 529 1.16 -21.94 -13.63
CA ALA A 529 1.99 -21.06 -12.83
C ALA A 529 1.33 -20.69 -11.49
N LEU A 530 0.03 -20.36 -11.49
CA LEU A 530 -0.74 -20.07 -10.27
C LEU A 530 -0.91 -21.31 -9.38
N ALA A 531 -1.11 -22.50 -9.97
CA ALA A 531 -1.17 -23.75 -9.21
C ALA A 531 0.16 -24.03 -8.48
N GLN A 532 1.29 -23.87 -9.16
CA GLN A 532 2.60 -24.03 -8.54
C GLN A 532 2.87 -22.93 -7.49
N ALA A 533 2.39 -21.71 -7.72
CA ALA A 533 2.46 -20.63 -6.73
C ALA A 533 1.65 -20.94 -5.48
N HIS A 534 0.46 -21.53 -5.62
CA HIS A 534 -0.35 -21.99 -4.50
C HIS A 534 0.44 -22.99 -3.64
N GLU A 535 1.05 -24.01 -4.23
CA GLU A 535 1.88 -24.98 -3.50
C GLU A 535 3.04 -24.31 -2.74
N GLY A 536 3.76 -23.40 -3.41
CA GLY A 536 4.85 -22.64 -2.78
C GLY A 536 4.35 -21.77 -1.61
N ARG A 537 3.18 -21.14 -1.75
CA ARG A 537 2.55 -20.33 -0.69
C ARG A 537 2.15 -21.19 0.50
N GLN A 538 1.51 -22.35 0.28
CA GLN A 538 1.14 -23.29 1.35
C GLN A 538 2.37 -23.77 2.13
N HIS A 539 3.47 -24.05 1.45
CA HIS A 539 4.72 -24.43 2.11
C HIS A 539 5.24 -23.34 3.06
N ILE A 540 5.24 -22.08 2.61
CA ILE A 540 5.67 -20.93 3.42
C ILE A 540 4.72 -20.71 4.60
N LEU A 541 3.40 -20.77 4.38
CA LEU A 541 2.39 -20.69 5.44
C LEU A 541 2.60 -21.77 6.51
N GLY A 542 2.86 -23.01 6.09
CA GLY A 542 3.15 -24.12 7.01
C GLY A 542 4.35 -23.82 7.91
N LYS A 543 5.42 -23.24 7.35
CA LYS A 543 6.59 -22.79 8.13
C LYS A 543 6.28 -21.63 9.06
N MET A 544 5.46 -20.68 8.63
CA MET A 544 5.02 -19.57 9.47
C MET A 544 4.19 -20.07 10.66
N HIS A 545 3.25 -20.99 10.47
CA HIS A 545 2.48 -21.60 11.55
C HIS A 545 3.35 -22.39 12.53
N GLU A 546 4.29 -23.20 12.01
CA GLU A 546 5.21 -23.99 12.84
C GLU A 546 6.02 -23.11 13.79
N MET A 547 6.50 -21.95 13.31
CA MET A 547 7.45 -21.10 14.04
C MET A 547 6.78 -19.97 14.85
N ALA A 548 5.60 -19.48 14.46
CA ALA A 548 4.94 -18.35 15.11
C ALA A 548 4.02 -18.74 16.29
N GLY A 549 3.63 -20.00 16.40
CA GLY A 549 2.67 -20.46 17.43
C GLY A 549 1.22 -20.09 17.13
N GLY A 550 0.35 -20.18 18.14
CA GLY A 550 -1.12 -20.10 18.01
C GLY A 550 -1.72 -18.71 17.90
N GLY A 551 -1.33 -17.93 16.89
CA GLY A 551 -1.97 -16.65 16.55
C GLY A 551 -1.37 -15.42 17.25
N ALA A 552 -2.20 -14.40 17.51
CA ALA A 552 -1.78 -13.13 18.08
C ALA A 552 -1.32 -13.28 19.54
N LYS A 553 -0.22 -12.62 19.90
CA LYS A 553 0.27 -12.53 21.29
C LYS A 553 -0.52 -11.48 22.08
N ASP A 554 -0.27 -11.42 23.38
CA ASP A 554 -0.75 -10.28 24.18
C ASP A 554 -0.10 -8.97 23.67
N LEU A 555 -0.88 -7.89 23.69
CA LEU A 555 -0.37 -6.54 23.37
C LEU A 555 0.84 -6.22 24.25
N SER A 556 1.89 -5.69 23.62
CA SER A 556 3.12 -5.24 24.29
C SER A 556 2.84 -4.28 25.44
N ASP A 557 3.63 -4.36 26.51
CA ASP A 557 3.58 -3.42 27.64
C ASP A 557 3.88 -1.97 27.23
N TYR A 558 4.54 -1.79 26.08
CA TYR A 558 4.85 -0.47 25.53
C TYR A 558 3.76 0.05 24.59
N ALA A 559 2.85 -0.82 24.15
CA ALA A 559 1.73 -0.39 23.31
C ALA A 559 0.73 0.42 24.14
N PRO A 560 0.13 1.48 23.55
CA PRO A 560 -0.91 2.23 24.25
C PRO A 560 -2.07 1.29 24.60
N ARG A 561 -2.47 1.22 25.87
CA ARG A 561 -3.70 0.54 26.27
C ARG A 561 -4.87 1.47 26.00
N MET A 562 -5.88 0.98 25.29
CA MET A 562 -7.08 1.74 24.98
C MET A 562 -8.27 1.19 25.76
N VAL A 563 -9.02 2.09 26.42
CA VAL A 563 -10.27 1.77 27.09
C VAL A 563 -11.36 2.62 26.46
N SER A 564 -12.36 1.95 25.92
CA SER A 564 -13.50 2.57 25.26
C SER A 564 -14.78 2.30 26.05
N PHE A 565 -15.56 3.35 26.28
CA PHE A 565 -16.87 3.25 26.96
C PHE A 565 -17.83 4.30 26.39
N LYS A 566 -19.12 4.07 26.58
CA LYS A 566 -20.17 4.93 26.03
C LYS A 566 -20.78 5.81 27.12
N ILE A 567 -20.96 7.09 26.81
CA ILE A 567 -21.66 8.06 27.65
C ILE A 567 -22.94 8.52 26.95
N ASN A 568 -23.83 9.17 27.70
CA ASN A 568 -25.01 9.81 27.12
C ASN A 568 -24.56 10.93 26.14
N PRO A 569 -25.01 10.93 24.86
CA PRO A 569 -24.63 11.95 23.87
C PRO A 569 -24.88 13.40 24.33
N GLU A 570 -25.89 13.64 25.17
CA GLU A 570 -26.15 14.97 25.72
C GLU A 570 -25.03 15.49 26.62
N LYS A 571 -24.22 14.58 27.18
CA LYS A 571 -23.10 14.87 28.11
C LYS A 571 -21.76 15.04 27.42
N ILE A 572 -21.68 14.87 26.10
CA ILE A 572 -20.45 15.13 25.33
C ILE A 572 -19.97 16.57 25.56
N ARG A 573 -20.91 17.53 25.63
CA ARG A 573 -20.60 18.96 25.87
C ARG A 573 -19.91 19.19 27.23
N ASP A 574 -20.30 18.44 28.26
CA ASP A 574 -19.76 18.56 29.61
C ASP A 574 -18.31 18.02 29.66
N VAL A 575 -18.03 16.92 28.94
CA VAL A 575 -16.69 16.31 28.85
C VAL A 575 -15.73 17.17 28.02
N ILE A 576 -16.17 17.70 26.88
CA ILE A 576 -15.34 18.58 26.04
C ILE A 576 -15.09 19.92 26.75
N GLY A 577 -16.12 20.48 27.37
CA GLY A 577 -16.08 21.80 27.98
C GLY A 577 -16.08 22.94 26.96
N LYS A 578 -16.18 24.19 27.45
CA LYS A 578 -16.25 25.38 26.59
C LYS A 578 -14.95 25.54 25.80
N GLY A 579 -15.02 25.35 24.48
CA GLY A 579 -13.86 25.45 23.58
C GLY A 579 -12.82 24.33 23.77
N GLY A 580 -13.21 23.19 24.34
CA GLY A 580 -12.30 22.06 24.60
C GLY A 580 -11.45 22.20 25.86
N SER A 581 -11.76 23.13 26.76
CA SER A 581 -10.94 23.38 27.95
C SER A 581 -10.87 22.18 28.90
N THR A 582 -11.99 21.51 29.15
CA THR A 582 -12.08 20.38 30.09
C THR A 582 -11.31 19.18 29.57
N ILE A 583 -11.53 18.80 28.30
CA ILE A 583 -10.84 17.66 27.71
C ILE A 583 -9.33 17.89 27.58
N ARG A 584 -8.90 19.12 27.25
CA ARG A 584 -7.47 19.49 27.23
C ARG A 584 -6.84 19.39 28.61
N ALA A 585 -7.49 19.92 29.64
CA ALA A 585 -7.00 19.80 31.02
C ALA A 585 -6.91 18.34 31.47
N LEU A 586 -7.93 17.52 31.17
CA LEU A 586 -7.90 16.09 31.47
C LEU A 586 -6.74 15.37 30.75
N THR A 587 -6.57 15.65 29.46
CA THR A 587 -5.49 15.07 28.63
C THR A 587 -4.12 15.46 29.19
N GLU A 588 -3.92 16.73 29.54
CA GLU A 588 -2.66 17.28 30.07
C GLU A 588 -2.33 16.75 31.48
N GLU A 589 -3.31 16.75 32.39
CA GLU A 589 -3.11 16.31 33.77
C GLU A 589 -2.92 14.80 33.90
N THR A 590 -3.64 14.01 33.09
CA THR A 590 -3.53 12.54 33.12
C THR A 590 -2.46 12.01 32.18
N GLY A 591 -1.97 12.82 31.23
CA GLY A 591 -1.06 12.38 30.18
C GLY A 591 -1.65 11.25 29.32
N THR A 592 -2.96 11.30 29.08
CA THR A 592 -3.71 10.34 28.24
C THR A 592 -4.21 11.02 26.99
N THR A 593 -4.38 10.29 25.89
CA THR A 593 -5.07 10.78 24.70
C THR A 593 -6.55 10.41 24.81
N ILE A 594 -7.43 11.40 24.82
CA ILE A 594 -8.88 11.20 24.95
C ILE A 594 -9.53 11.61 23.62
N ASN A 595 -10.24 10.67 23.00
CA ASN A 595 -11.04 10.91 21.81
C ASN A 595 -12.52 10.71 22.13
N VAL A 596 -13.38 11.61 21.66
CA VAL A 596 -14.83 11.61 21.92
C VAL A 596 -15.56 11.68 20.59
N GLU A 597 -16.34 10.66 20.29
CA GLU A 597 -17.16 10.57 19.08
C GLU A 597 -18.56 11.17 19.31
N ASP A 598 -19.22 11.58 18.22
CA ASP A 598 -20.55 12.22 18.26
C ASP A 598 -21.65 11.30 18.80
N ASP A 599 -21.44 9.98 18.76
CA ASP A 599 -22.38 8.98 19.28
C ASP A 599 -22.25 8.76 20.80
N GLY A 600 -21.34 9.47 21.47
CA GLY A 600 -21.04 9.35 22.89
C GLY A 600 -19.97 8.32 23.23
N THR A 601 -19.30 7.73 22.25
CA THR A 601 -18.18 6.81 22.50
C THR A 601 -16.92 7.60 22.89
N ILE A 602 -16.36 7.30 24.07
CA ILE A 602 -15.10 7.88 24.55
C ILE A 602 -14.03 6.80 24.53
N THR A 603 -12.93 7.10 23.85
CA THR A 603 -11.72 6.25 23.81
C THR A 603 -10.59 6.95 24.53
N ILE A 604 -10.03 6.32 25.57
CA ILE A 604 -8.88 6.83 26.33
C ILE A 604 -7.68 5.92 26.04
N ALA A 605 -6.55 6.51 25.66
CA ALA A 605 -5.33 5.79 25.35
C ALA A 605 -4.13 6.28 26.18
N SER A 606 -3.36 5.35 26.75
CA SER A 606 -2.04 5.62 27.35
C SER A 606 -1.23 4.34 27.50
N PRO A 607 0.12 4.38 27.47
CA PRO A 607 0.96 3.23 27.82
C PRO A 607 0.81 2.79 29.29
N ASP A 608 0.40 3.70 30.18
CA ASP A 608 0.23 3.42 31.62
C ASP A 608 -1.26 3.21 31.96
N THR A 609 -1.58 1.99 32.40
CA THR A 609 -2.96 1.59 32.74
C THR A 609 -3.55 2.44 33.87
N ALA A 610 -2.74 2.84 34.86
CA ALA A 610 -3.22 3.64 35.98
C ALA A 610 -3.69 5.03 35.53
N ARG A 611 -3.05 5.60 34.51
CA ARG A 611 -3.46 6.89 33.92
C ARG A 611 -4.77 6.79 33.17
N VAL A 612 -4.98 5.69 32.44
CA VAL A 612 -6.23 5.42 31.72
C VAL A 612 -7.39 5.29 32.70
N GLU A 613 -7.21 4.53 33.80
CA GLU A 613 -8.22 4.37 34.84
C GLU A 613 -8.57 5.69 35.54
N GLU A 614 -7.58 6.53 35.83
CA GLU A 614 -7.82 7.83 36.44
C GLU A 614 -8.56 8.79 35.49
N ALA A 615 -8.19 8.81 34.20
CA ALA A 615 -8.91 9.58 33.19
C ALA A 615 -10.35 9.10 33.05
N ARG A 616 -10.57 7.78 33.00
CA ARG A 616 -11.91 7.18 32.96
C ARG A 616 -12.73 7.59 34.17
N ARG A 617 -12.20 7.45 35.38
CA ARG A 617 -12.86 7.81 36.64
C ARG A 617 -13.31 9.28 36.63
N ARG A 618 -12.47 10.20 36.14
CA ARG A 618 -12.81 11.63 36.05
C ARG A 618 -13.92 11.89 35.04
N ILE A 619 -13.91 11.24 33.89
CA ILE A 619 -14.98 11.36 32.89
C ILE A 619 -16.29 10.78 33.41
N GLU A 620 -16.24 9.63 34.09
CA GLU A 620 -17.40 9.05 34.77
C GLU A 620 -17.95 10.00 35.83
N LEU A 621 -17.11 10.71 36.59
CA LEU A 621 -17.58 11.73 37.55
C LEU A 621 -18.25 12.95 36.90
N ILE A 622 -17.76 13.37 35.72
CA ILE A 622 -18.37 14.48 34.96
C ILE A 622 -19.72 14.06 34.38
N THR A 623 -19.80 12.83 33.90
CA THR A 623 -21.00 12.30 33.22
C THR A 623 -22.01 11.67 34.17
N ALA A 624 -21.60 11.33 35.39
CA ALA A 624 -22.43 10.70 36.42
C ALA A 624 -23.70 11.52 36.67
N GLU A 625 -24.85 10.88 36.46
CA GLU A 625 -26.15 11.46 36.76
C GLU A 625 -26.46 11.38 38.25
N VAL A 626 -27.19 12.39 38.74
CA VAL A 626 -27.61 12.43 40.13
C VAL A 626 -28.93 11.70 40.21
N GLU A 627 -28.91 10.44 40.66
CA GLU A 627 -30.09 9.60 40.75
C GLU A 627 -31.00 10.01 41.91
N VAL A 628 -32.29 10.16 41.61
CA VAL A 628 -33.30 10.46 42.63
C VAL A 628 -33.41 9.28 43.60
N GLY A 629 -33.20 9.54 44.88
CA GLY A 629 -33.20 8.53 45.94
C GLY A 629 -31.81 8.03 46.34
N GLN A 630 -30.73 8.36 45.62
CA GLN A 630 -29.37 8.00 46.01
C GLN A 630 -28.79 8.97 47.05
N VAL A 631 -27.86 8.47 47.87
CA VAL A 631 -27.19 9.22 48.94
C VAL A 631 -25.79 9.61 48.48
N TYR A 632 -25.49 10.90 48.53
CA TYR A 632 -24.18 11.46 48.14
C TYR A 632 -23.52 12.17 49.33
N GLU A 633 -22.19 12.19 49.34
CA GLU A 633 -21.39 13.00 50.26
C GLU A 633 -20.96 14.27 49.52
N GLY A 634 -21.58 15.40 49.86
CA GLY A 634 -21.37 16.67 49.18
C GLY A 634 -20.74 17.72 50.08
N THR A 635 -20.08 18.71 49.48
CA THR A 635 -19.48 19.83 50.21
C THR A 635 -20.37 21.07 50.13
N VAL A 636 -20.65 21.71 51.27
CA VAL A 636 -21.42 22.97 51.31
C VAL A 636 -20.58 24.08 50.65
N GLN A 637 -21.02 24.59 49.51
CA GLN A 637 -20.34 25.69 48.84
C GLN A 637 -20.76 27.05 49.38
N ARG A 638 -22.07 27.23 49.59
CA ARG A 638 -22.62 28.52 49.98
C ARG A 638 -23.86 28.36 50.85
N LEU A 639 -23.96 29.18 51.89
CA LEU A 639 -25.16 29.29 52.71
C LEU A 639 -26.08 30.40 52.17
N LEU A 640 -27.39 30.12 52.15
CA LEU A 640 -28.46 31.05 51.80
C LEU A 640 -29.44 31.15 52.97
N GLU A 641 -30.23 32.23 53.05
CA GLU A 641 -31.19 32.42 54.15
C GLU A 641 -32.25 31.29 54.23
N PHE A 642 -32.55 30.64 53.11
CA PHE A 642 -33.56 29.59 53.00
C PHE A 642 -32.97 28.17 52.77
N GLY A 643 -31.64 28.01 52.77
CA GLY A 643 -31.01 26.70 52.56
C GLY A 643 -29.51 26.76 52.33
N ALA A 644 -28.92 25.64 51.91
CA ALA A 644 -27.51 25.54 51.55
C ALA A 644 -27.34 24.97 50.13
N ILE A 645 -26.40 25.51 49.37
CA ILE A 645 -25.97 24.93 48.09
C ILE A 645 -24.87 23.91 48.41
N VAL A 646 -25.13 22.65 48.09
CA VAL A 646 -24.21 21.53 48.32
C VAL A 646 -23.76 20.99 46.97
N GLN A 647 -22.46 20.99 46.74
CA GLN A 647 -21.87 20.36 45.55
C GLN A 647 -21.82 18.85 45.75
N LEU A 648 -22.52 18.12 44.89
CA LEU A 648 -22.63 16.64 44.95
C LEU A 648 -21.58 15.97 44.07
N LEU A 649 -21.41 16.50 42.86
CA LEU A 649 -20.43 16.07 41.87
C LEU A 649 -19.81 17.32 41.21
N PRO A 650 -18.63 17.22 40.59
CA PRO A 650 -18.04 18.35 39.86
C PRO A 650 -19.03 18.93 38.85
N GLY A 651 -19.40 20.20 39.03
CA GLY A 651 -20.37 20.91 38.17
C GLY A 651 -21.86 20.64 38.46
N LYS A 652 -22.21 19.83 39.48
CA LYS A 652 -23.60 19.57 39.87
C LYS A 652 -23.86 19.94 41.33
N ASP A 653 -24.67 20.98 41.49
CA ASP A 653 -25.07 21.52 42.78
C ASP A 653 -26.53 21.17 43.09
N GLY A 654 -26.79 20.80 44.35
CA GLY A 654 -28.14 20.62 44.86
C GLY A 654 -28.49 21.62 45.95
N LEU A 655 -29.75 22.01 46.01
CA LEU A 655 -30.28 22.88 47.06
C LEU A 655 -30.80 22.03 48.22
N LEU A 656 -30.17 22.18 49.38
CA LEU A 656 -30.65 21.66 50.65
C LEU A 656 -31.50 22.75 51.33
N HIS A 657 -32.83 22.63 51.24
CA HIS A 657 -33.74 23.59 51.83
C HIS A 657 -33.73 23.50 53.37
N ILE A 658 -33.92 24.62 54.08
CA ILE A 658 -33.87 24.69 55.54
C ILE A 658 -34.79 23.67 56.24
N SER A 659 -35.94 23.34 55.63
CA SER A 659 -36.91 22.37 56.14
C SER A 659 -36.48 20.90 56.00
N GLN A 660 -35.38 20.62 55.31
CA GLN A 660 -34.88 19.27 55.00
C GLN A 660 -33.55 18.95 55.71
N ILE A 661 -33.06 19.85 56.58
CA ILE A 661 -31.79 19.72 57.31
C ILE A 661 -31.94 18.80 58.54
N ALA A 662 -32.97 18.99 59.36
CA ALA A 662 -33.17 18.25 60.60
C ALA A 662 -34.66 17.89 60.85
N ASN A 663 -34.92 16.98 61.81
CA ASN A 663 -36.29 16.63 62.22
C ASN A 663 -36.97 17.76 63.03
N GLU A 664 -36.18 18.66 63.61
CA GLU A 664 -36.62 19.78 64.45
C GLU A 664 -36.73 21.09 63.65
N ARG A 665 -37.39 22.11 64.22
CA ARG A 665 -37.57 23.41 63.55
C ARG A 665 -36.24 24.18 63.56
N VAL A 666 -35.59 24.23 62.40
CA VAL A 666 -34.35 24.99 62.19
C VAL A 666 -34.69 26.47 61.94
N ASN A 667 -34.19 27.38 62.79
CA ASN A 667 -34.40 28.82 62.66
C ASN A 667 -33.33 29.49 61.77
N GLN A 668 -32.08 29.02 61.79
CA GLN A 668 -31.01 29.48 60.91
C GLN A 668 -30.20 28.31 60.36
N VAL A 669 -29.85 28.37 59.07
CA VAL A 669 -29.05 27.33 58.38
C VAL A 669 -27.63 27.24 58.95
N SER A 670 -27.06 28.37 59.38
CA SER A 670 -25.73 28.51 59.98
C SER A 670 -25.54 27.73 61.27
N ASP A 671 -26.62 27.36 61.96
CA ASP A 671 -26.57 26.59 63.20
C ASP A 671 -26.19 25.12 62.96
N TYR A 672 -26.45 24.62 61.74
CA TYR A 672 -26.29 23.21 61.38
C TYR A 672 -25.23 22.98 60.28
N LEU A 673 -24.98 23.97 59.44
CA LEU A 673 -24.10 23.85 58.28
C LEU A 673 -23.10 25.01 58.24
N LYS A 674 -21.85 24.69 57.90
CA LYS A 674 -20.78 25.66 57.62
C LYS A 674 -20.33 25.54 56.17
N GLU A 675 -19.94 26.67 55.57
CA GLU A 675 -19.29 26.65 54.26
C GLU A 675 -18.01 25.80 54.32
N GLY A 676 -17.81 24.93 53.33
CA GLY A 676 -16.73 23.94 53.29
C GLY A 676 -17.00 22.64 54.05
N GLN A 677 -18.12 22.50 54.76
CA GLN A 677 -18.46 21.28 55.50
C GLN A 677 -18.90 20.16 54.54
N LYS A 678 -18.37 18.94 54.76
CA LYS A 678 -18.86 17.72 54.08
C LYS A 678 -20.11 17.18 54.78
N VAL A 679 -21.17 16.95 54.03
CA VAL A 679 -22.46 16.46 54.52
C VAL A 679 -23.02 15.34 53.66
N ARG A 680 -23.65 14.34 54.29
CA ARG A 680 -24.35 13.26 53.59
C ARG A 680 -25.80 13.69 53.33
N VAL A 681 -26.22 13.64 52.08
CA VAL A 681 -27.52 14.15 51.61
C VAL A 681 -28.15 13.17 50.63
N LYS A 682 -29.46 12.95 50.75
CA LYS A 682 -30.26 12.14 49.80
C LYS A 682 -30.95 13.06 48.79
N VAL A 683 -30.92 12.67 47.53
CA VAL A 683 -31.64 13.39 46.46
C VAL A 683 -33.12 13.03 46.53
N ILE A 684 -33.99 14.02 46.71
CA ILE A 684 -35.44 13.78 46.79
C ILE A 684 -36.10 13.94 45.42
N GLU A 685 -35.66 14.94 44.66
CA GLU A 685 -36.34 15.36 43.44
C GLU A 685 -35.32 16.05 42.52
N ALA A 686 -35.37 15.73 41.24
CA ALA A 686 -34.60 16.41 40.20
C ALA A 686 -35.60 16.93 39.15
N ASP A 687 -35.58 18.25 38.91
CA ASP A 687 -36.43 18.93 37.92
C ASP A 687 -35.78 18.90 36.53
N GLU A 688 -36.56 18.92 35.44
CA GLU A 688 -36.08 18.87 34.04
C GLU A 688 -35.11 20.03 33.70
N LYS A 689 -35.12 21.09 34.50
CA LYS A 689 -34.20 22.25 34.40
C LYS A 689 -32.87 22.06 35.14
N GLY A 690 -32.54 20.85 35.60
CA GLY A 690 -31.27 20.53 36.25
C GLY A 690 -31.15 20.97 37.71
N ARG A 691 -32.26 21.33 38.36
CA ARG A 691 -32.28 21.71 39.78
C ARG A 691 -32.55 20.49 40.65
N VAL A 692 -31.59 20.17 41.51
CA VAL A 692 -31.64 19.00 42.40
C VAL A 692 -32.02 19.44 43.82
N ARG A 693 -33.03 18.80 44.43
CA ARG A 693 -33.45 19.03 45.82
C ARG A 693 -32.90 17.94 46.74
N LEU A 694 -32.31 18.37 47.85
CA LEU A 694 -31.60 17.49 48.79
C LEU A 694 -32.30 17.41 50.15
N SER A 695 -32.10 16.30 50.86
CA SER A 695 -32.53 16.13 52.25
C SER A 695 -31.56 15.31 53.08
N MET A 696 -31.23 15.85 54.26
CA MET A 696 -30.56 15.14 55.34
C MET A 696 -31.57 14.39 56.23
N LYS A 697 -32.79 14.93 56.34
CA LYS A 697 -33.90 14.34 57.10
C LYS A 697 -34.30 12.95 56.61
N ALA A 698 -34.27 12.73 55.29
CA ALA A 698 -34.62 11.45 54.69
C ALA A 698 -33.67 10.30 55.12
N LEU A 699 -32.41 10.61 55.44
CA LEU A 699 -31.42 9.65 55.96
C LEU A 699 -31.70 9.29 57.41
N LEU A 700 -31.98 10.31 58.24
CA LEU A 700 -32.31 10.12 59.66
C LEU A 700 -33.58 9.27 59.87
N LYS A 701 -34.53 9.33 58.93
CA LYS A 701 -35.74 8.49 58.93
C LYS A 701 -35.47 7.03 58.53
N GLU A 702 -34.51 6.77 57.63
CA GLU A 702 -34.16 5.41 57.21
C GLU A 702 -33.29 4.69 58.25
N GLU A 703 -32.35 5.39 58.89
CA GLU A 703 -31.53 4.83 59.98
C GLU A 703 -32.38 4.45 61.20
N ALA A 704 -33.40 5.26 61.54
CA ALA A 704 -34.37 4.96 62.58
C ALA A 704 -35.30 3.76 62.27
N ARG A 705 -35.45 3.40 60.98
CA ARG A 705 -36.31 2.29 60.52
C ARG A 705 -35.56 0.96 60.34
N LYS A 706 -34.21 1.00 60.29
CA LYS A 706 -33.32 -0.17 60.29
C LYS A 706 -32.88 -0.60 61.70
N SER A 707 -33.15 0.22 62.71
CA SER A 707 -32.84 -0.02 64.12
C SER A 707 -34.08 -0.42 64.96
N GLU A 708 -35.23 -0.55 64.30
CA GLU A 708 -36.37 -1.39 64.70
C GLU A 708 -36.27 -2.75 63.99
#